data_AF-A0A7D5LAU3-F1
#
_entry.id   AF-A0A7D5LAU3-F1
#
_cell.length_a   1.000
_cell.length_b   1.000
_cell.length_c   1.000
_cell.angle_alpha   90.00
_cell.angle_beta   90.00
_cell.angle_gamma   90.00
#
_symmetry.space_group_name_H-M   'P 1'
#
loop_
_entity.id
_entity.type
_entity.pdbx_description
1 polymer ?
#
loop_
_entity_poly.entity_id
_entity_poly.type
_entity_poly.pdbx_seq_one_letter_code
_entity_poly.pdbx_strand_id
1 'polypeptide(L)'
;MTSFQSQLGEEEGIADELAESQREISIAEFFEKNKHMLGFDSGARGLVTAVKEAVDNALDACEEAGIRPDIYVEIREVGDYYRLIVEDNGPGITKEQLPKVFGKLLYGSRFHAREQSRGQQGIGISAAVLYSQLTSGKPAKITSRPKGDAQAQYFELIIDTDTNEPEIKADEPTSWDRPHGTRIEVEMEANMRARTQLHDYIKHTAVVNPHARLELREPGSDEPMKFERGTDRLPAETEEIRPHPHGVELGTLIKMLEATESYSVSGFLQEEFTRVGKKTADKVCAGFRDRHFGRGMCWSAGVDADLEAALVEAVTNKGASATDFFAEEAAGTLTSREHTAHHELVEVVDNVADATEEEHGVTFGSTVRENAVEAAWTELTAYDPDEDVDRLTPDLYAVVEEATSTRKDDATKHGVAERLARRVAADGDRHRATRRTLRAWVDEAAADTEEYDDATFGGTARENVVEALWSRMATVPDDLPKVRDVAGDRDAASALLEGMRETDILAPPTDCLAPITSELVEAGLKKEFDADFYAAATRDADVHGGDPFIVEAGIAYGGDLEAEGSVDLLRFANRVPLVYQRGACATTDVVKSIGWRNYGLDQPGGSGMPSGPAVISIHVASTNVPFTSESKDALANIPAIEDEIELAVREAARELKSYLNKRRSLQKRRQKQDVLGRILPEMADKVADVVDRERPNIDGAMARIMNNVSVERERDGDTVKLVVENHSDRTEEPDVTDIVSAEPANVSDGAEVVDLDGEWFVKWSPSVPGGEEATLEYTVTDDAEFDVNVDGVEAEKLTVNA
;
A
#
# COMPACT_ATOMS: atom_id res chain seq x y z
N MET A 1 1.41 33.45 36.28
CA MET A 1 1.05 34.73 35.64
C MET A 1 1.66 35.88 36.44
N THR A 2 2.75 36.43 35.94
CA THR A 2 3.33 37.71 36.38
C THR A 2 3.22 38.67 35.21
N SER A 3 2.48 39.76 35.42
CA SER A 3 2.21 40.78 34.42
C SER A 3 3.46 41.59 34.12
N PHE A 4 4.00 41.46 32.91
CA PHE A 4 4.82 42.50 32.31
C PHE A 4 3.91 43.31 31.39
N GLN A 5 3.36 44.39 31.94
CA GLN A 5 2.73 45.45 31.15
C GLN A 5 3.83 46.16 30.37
N SER A 6 3.63 46.19 29.05
CA SER A 6 4.43 46.91 28.07
C SER A 6 4.45 48.41 28.36
N GLN A 7 5.66 48.96 28.50
CA GLN A 7 5.92 50.35 28.13
C GLN A 7 6.40 50.31 26.68
N LEU A 8 5.48 50.52 25.74
CA LEU A 8 5.83 50.79 24.34
C LEU A 8 6.37 52.23 24.27
N GLY A 9 7.69 52.35 24.30
CA GLY A 9 8.40 53.56 23.89
C GLY A 9 8.78 53.44 22.42
N GLU A 10 8.52 54.50 21.65
CA GLU A 10 9.05 54.68 20.29
C GLU A 10 10.58 54.76 20.37
N GLU A 11 11.33 53.80 19.79
CA GLU A 11 12.66 53.97 19.18
C GLU A 11 13.23 52.63 18.67
N GLU A 12 14.13 52.70 17.68
CA GLU A 12 14.81 51.60 16.99
C GLU A 12 15.37 50.53 17.95
N GLY A 13 14.94 49.27 17.81
CA GLY A 13 15.42 48.16 18.64
C GLY A 13 14.41 47.03 18.90
N ILE A 14 13.14 47.19 18.49
CA ILE A 14 12.10 46.16 18.69
C ILE A 14 12.50 44.80 18.10
N ALA A 15 13.19 44.78 16.95
CA ALA A 15 13.67 43.55 16.34
C ALA A 15 14.80 42.89 17.16
N ASP A 16 15.69 43.68 17.76
CA ASP A 16 16.80 43.19 18.59
C ASP A 16 16.30 42.74 19.97
N GLU A 17 15.35 43.45 20.59
CA GLU A 17 14.67 43.02 21.82
C GLU A 17 13.82 41.76 21.60
N LEU A 18 13.13 41.66 20.45
CA LEU A 18 12.43 40.43 20.06
C LEU A 18 13.42 39.29 19.79
N ALA A 19 14.57 39.56 19.20
CA ALA A 19 15.63 38.57 18.97
C ALA A 19 16.26 38.08 20.28
N GLU A 20 16.52 38.96 21.26
CA GLU A 20 16.98 38.60 22.61
C GLU A 20 15.95 37.74 23.38
N SER A 21 14.67 37.88 23.03
CA SER A 21 13.59 37.05 23.60
C SER A 21 13.46 35.66 22.95
N GLN A 22 14.12 35.41 21.82
CA GLN A 22 14.12 34.09 21.18
C GLN A 22 15.05 33.15 21.95
N ARG A 23 14.50 32.03 22.42
CA ARG A 23 15.25 30.96 23.09
C ARG A 23 14.97 29.65 22.39
N GLU A 24 16.01 28.85 22.23
CA GLU A 24 15.85 27.44 21.86
C GLU A 24 15.11 26.73 22.99
N ILE A 25 14.13 25.91 22.61
CA ILE A 25 13.31 25.15 23.55
C ILE A 25 14.06 23.85 23.86
N SER A 26 14.26 23.53 25.14
CA SER A 26 14.87 22.26 25.52
C SER A 26 13.96 21.09 25.17
N ILE A 27 14.51 19.88 25.09
CA ILE A 27 13.72 18.71 24.72
C ILE A 27 12.66 18.38 25.78
N ALA A 28 12.95 18.61 27.06
CA ALA A 28 11.92 18.52 28.10
C ALA A 28 10.79 19.51 27.86
N GLU A 29 11.10 20.76 27.53
CA GLU A 29 10.07 21.76 27.31
C GLU A 29 9.25 21.47 26.03
N PHE A 30 9.90 20.95 24.98
CA PHE A 30 9.20 20.42 23.81
C PHE A 30 8.29 19.24 24.18
N PHE A 31 8.80 18.27 24.95
CA PHE A 31 8.03 17.11 25.38
C PHE A 31 6.85 17.52 26.27
N GLU A 32 7.06 18.41 27.23
CA GLU A 32 6.00 18.88 28.14
C GLU A 32 4.89 19.64 27.42
N LYS A 33 5.23 20.46 26.44
CA LYS A 33 4.24 21.18 25.61
C LYS A 33 3.52 20.23 24.64
N ASN A 34 4.18 19.14 24.21
CA ASN A 34 3.69 18.25 23.17
C ASN A 34 3.40 16.81 23.63
N LYS A 35 3.18 16.56 24.94
CA LYS A 35 2.88 15.21 25.50
C LYS A 35 1.77 14.48 24.74
N HIS A 36 0.79 15.23 24.26
CA HIS A 36 -0.34 14.71 23.50
C HIS A 36 0.04 14.15 22.12
N MET A 37 1.05 14.73 21.44
CA MET A 37 1.52 14.24 20.14
C MET A 37 2.20 12.87 20.26
N LEU A 38 2.87 12.62 21.40
CA LEU A 38 3.60 11.38 21.67
C LEU A 38 2.75 10.33 22.41
N GLY A 39 1.45 10.57 22.62
CA GLY A 39 0.56 9.61 23.28
C GLY A 39 0.64 9.57 24.81
N PHE A 40 1.22 10.60 25.45
CA PHE A 40 1.36 10.73 26.91
C PHE A 40 0.45 11.83 27.50
N ASP A 41 -0.72 12.04 26.89
CA ASP A 41 -1.72 13.06 27.28
C ASP A 41 -2.34 12.85 28.68
N SER A 42 -2.39 11.61 29.15
CA SER A 42 -3.03 11.19 30.39
C SER A 42 -2.32 9.97 30.98
N GLY A 43 -2.36 9.80 32.31
CA GLY A 43 -1.74 8.65 32.96
C GLY A 43 -2.32 7.28 32.55
N ALA A 44 -3.56 7.23 32.03
CA ALA A 44 -4.15 6.00 31.53
C ALA A 44 -3.58 5.63 30.15
N ARG A 45 -3.55 6.60 29.23
CA ARG A 45 -3.02 6.40 27.87
C ARG A 45 -1.50 6.23 27.89
N GLY A 46 -0.79 7.05 28.67
CA GLY A 46 0.67 7.01 28.79
C GLY A 46 1.20 5.63 29.21
N LEU A 47 0.49 4.92 30.08
CA LEU A 47 0.83 3.54 30.44
C LEU A 47 0.68 2.57 29.25
N VAL A 48 -0.42 2.67 28.51
CA VAL A 48 -0.64 1.84 27.30
C VAL A 48 0.41 2.15 26.24
N THR A 49 0.75 3.43 26.04
CA THR A 49 1.79 3.88 25.12
C THR A 49 3.16 3.32 25.53
N ALA A 50 3.53 3.38 26.82
CA ALA A 50 4.79 2.81 27.30
C ALA A 50 4.87 1.29 27.12
N VAL A 51 3.77 0.56 27.35
CA VAL A 51 3.68 -0.87 27.06
C VAL A 51 3.86 -1.12 25.55
N LYS A 52 3.15 -0.36 24.72
CA LYS A 52 3.21 -0.46 23.25
C LYS A 52 4.64 -0.32 22.74
N GLU A 53 5.31 0.78 23.10
CA GLU A 53 6.67 1.05 22.65
C GLU A 53 7.68 0.02 23.15
N ALA A 54 7.51 -0.51 24.36
CA ALA A 54 8.40 -1.53 24.90
C ALA A 54 8.19 -2.91 24.24
N VAL A 55 6.94 -3.32 24.02
CA VAL A 55 6.60 -4.61 23.38
C VAL A 55 6.96 -4.61 21.91
N ASP A 56 6.69 -3.52 21.17
CA ASP A 56 7.01 -3.42 19.75
C ASP A 56 8.54 -3.52 19.52
N ASN A 57 9.34 -2.82 20.33
CA ASN A 57 10.81 -2.93 20.27
C ASN A 57 11.32 -4.33 20.62
N ALA A 58 10.70 -4.99 21.61
CA ALA A 58 11.04 -6.37 21.98
C ALA A 58 10.73 -7.37 20.85
N LEU A 59 9.58 -7.22 20.18
CA LEU A 59 9.21 -8.04 19.02
C LEU A 59 10.21 -7.86 17.89
N ASP A 60 10.52 -6.62 17.53
CA ASP A 60 11.44 -6.37 16.42
C ASP A 60 12.85 -6.90 16.72
N ALA A 61 13.37 -6.69 17.93
CA ALA A 61 14.69 -7.19 18.30
C ALA A 61 14.78 -8.72 18.26
N CYS A 62 13.70 -9.42 18.60
CA CYS A 62 13.63 -10.88 18.48
C CYS A 62 13.60 -11.31 17.01
N GLU A 63 12.75 -10.69 16.19
CA GLU A 63 12.58 -11.02 14.78
C GLU A 63 13.86 -10.80 13.97
N GLU A 64 14.54 -9.66 14.14
CA GLU A 64 15.82 -9.34 13.49
C GLU A 64 16.92 -10.35 13.84
N ALA A 65 16.86 -10.95 15.04
CA ALA A 65 17.84 -11.95 15.49
C ALA A 65 17.46 -13.39 15.11
N GLY A 66 16.35 -13.60 14.39
CA GLY A 66 15.81 -14.93 14.10
C GLY A 66 15.36 -15.68 15.36
N ILE A 67 14.98 -14.96 16.42
CA ILE A 67 14.54 -15.51 17.70
C ILE A 67 13.02 -15.43 17.79
N ARG A 68 12.38 -16.54 18.16
CA ARG A 68 10.94 -16.58 18.44
C ARG A 68 10.62 -15.76 19.69
N PRO A 69 9.84 -14.66 19.61
CA PRO A 69 9.67 -13.71 20.73
C PRO A 69 8.93 -14.31 21.92
N ASP A 70 9.49 -14.23 23.11
CA ASP A 70 8.88 -14.56 24.40
C ASP A 70 8.94 -13.32 25.30
N ILE A 71 7.82 -12.60 25.38
CA ILE A 71 7.73 -11.29 26.00
C ILE A 71 6.84 -11.36 27.24
N TYR A 72 7.39 -10.89 28.35
CA TYR A 72 6.71 -10.77 29.63
C TYR A 72 6.48 -9.30 29.96
N VAL A 73 5.22 -8.93 30.21
CA VAL A 73 4.80 -7.59 30.60
C VAL A 73 4.19 -7.67 31.99
N GLU A 74 4.74 -6.89 32.93
CA GLU A 74 4.24 -6.82 34.29
C GLU A 74 4.02 -5.37 34.73
N ILE A 75 2.84 -5.09 35.27
CA ILE A 75 2.46 -3.81 35.82
C ILE A 75 2.18 -3.98 37.31
N ARG A 76 2.80 -3.17 38.16
CA ARG A 76 2.62 -3.19 39.62
C ARG A 76 2.29 -1.80 40.16
N GLU A 77 1.42 -1.74 41.16
CA GLU A 77 1.21 -0.53 41.95
C GLU A 77 2.34 -0.38 42.98
N VAL A 78 3.01 0.78 42.98
CA VAL A 78 4.14 1.09 43.86
C VAL A 78 3.95 2.50 44.46
N GLY A 79 3.24 2.57 45.57
CA GLY A 79 2.91 3.86 46.21
C GLY A 79 1.99 4.67 45.31
N ASP A 80 2.42 5.89 44.94
CA ASP A 80 1.68 6.80 44.06
C ASP A 80 1.98 6.57 42.56
N TYR A 81 2.82 5.58 42.23
CA TYR A 81 3.27 5.29 40.87
C TYR A 81 2.88 3.90 40.42
N TYR A 82 2.90 3.68 39.11
CA TYR A 82 2.89 2.34 38.52
C TYR A 82 4.29 2.00 38.01
N ARG A 83 4.72 0.79 38.32
CA ARG A 83 5.95 0.20 37.78
C ARG A 83 5.59 -0.69 36.61
N LEU A 84 6.10 -0.35 35.44
CA LEU A 84 6.04 -1.17 34.23
C LEU A 84 7.36 -1.92 34.07
N ILE A 85 7.27 -3.23 33.89
CA ILE A 85 8.38 -4.13 33.59
C ILE A 85 8.06 -4.80 32.25
N VAL A 86 8.99 -4.73 31.30
CA VAL A 86 8.93 -5.49 30.05
C VAL A 86 10.23 -6.27 29.91
N GLU A 87 10.11 -7.56 29.67
CA GLU A 87 11.23 -8.50 29.55
C GLU A 87 11.09 -9.34 28.28
N ASP A 88 12.16 -9.44 27.50
CA ASP A 88 12.23 -10.21 26.26
C ASP A 88 13.31 -11.30 26.27
N ASN A 89 13.27 -12.19 25.29
CA ASN A 89 14.34 -13.16 24.98
C ASN A 89 15.13 -12.77 23.71
N GLY A 90 15.20 -11.49 23.37
CA GLY A 90 15.91 -11.00 22.19
C GLY A 90 17.43 -11.20 22.28
N PRO A 91 18.21 -10.63 21.36
CA PRO A 91 19.67 -10.79 21.32
C PRO A 91 20.40 -10.12 22.50
N GLY A 92 19.72 -9.24 23.23
CA GLY A 92 20.33 -8.32 24.19
C GLY A 92 20.99 -7.11 23.50
N ILE A 93 21.34 -6.10 24.28
CA ILE A 93 21.94 -4.85 23.82
C ILE A 93 23.33 -4.72 24.44
N THR A 94 24.33 -4.33 23.64
CA THR A 94 25.70 -4.17 24.13
C THR A 94 25.82 -3.00 25.11
N LYS A 95 26.81 -3.09 25.99
CA LYS A 95 27.11 -2.07 27.01
C LYS A 95 27.25 -0.66 26.42
N GLU A 96 27.82 -0.55 25.23
CA GLU A 96 28.10 0.73 24.55
C GLU A 96 26.86 1.35 23.89
N GLN A 97 25.90 0.52 23.47
CA GLN A 97 24.70 0.97 22.75
C GLN A 97 23.52 1.20 23.69
N LEU A 98 23.44 0.47 24.80
CA LEU A 98 22.31 0.51 25.73
C LEU A 98 21.96 1.94 26.19
N PRO A 99 22.90 2.79 26.66
CA PRO A 99 22.56 4.15 27.06
C PRO A 99 21.97 4.99 25.92
N LYS A 100 22.44 4.78 24.68
CA LYS A 100 21.96 5.54 23.52
C LYS A 100 20.56 5.13 23.09
N VAL A 101 20.25 3.82 23.13
CA VAL A 101 18.94 3.28 22.74
C VAL A 101 17.82 3.80 23.64
N PHE A 102 18.08 3.91 24.95
CA PHE A 102 17.04 4.29 25.92
C PHE A 102 17.11 5.74 26.39
N GLY A 103 18.26 6.40 26.22
CA GLY A 103 18.51 7.72 26.77
C GLY A 103 18.81 8.82 25.75
N LYS A 104 18.69 8.53 24.46
CA LYS A 104 18.80 9.51 23.37
C LYS A 104 17.54 9.49 22.52
N LEU A 105 16.92 10.64 22.32
CA LEU A 105 15.79 10.79 21.39
C LEU A 105 16.30 10.95 19.96
N LEU A 106 15.51 10.49 18.99
CA LEU A 106 15.88 10.47 17.56
C LEU A 106 17.13 9.62 17.30
N TYR A 107 17.29 8.54 18.06
CA TYR A 107 18.38 7.58 17.90
C TYR A 107 17.79 6.20 17.62
N GLY A 108 18.20 5.59 16.53
CA GLY A 108 17.78 4.25 16.16
C GLY A 108 18.43 3.81 14.87
N SER A 109 18.62 2.50 14.71
CA SER A 109 19.15 1.89 13.49
C SER A 109 18.22 2.06 12.28
N ARG A 110 16.92 2.31 12.53
CA ARG A 110 15.85 2.32 11.51
C ARG A 110 15.51 3.70 10.93
N PHE A 111 16.29 4.72 11.26
CA PHE A 111 16.06 6.09 10.78
C PHE A 111 16.36 6.29 9.29
N HIS A 112 17.26 5.47 8.75
CA HIS A 112 17.75 5.61 7.39
C HIS A 112 17.30 4.46 6.49
N ALA A 113 16.96 3.32 7.08
CA ALA A 113 16.48 2.15 6.34
C ALA A 113 15.03 2.34 5.89
N ARG A 114 14.79 2.33 4.57
CA ARG A 114 13.44 2.23 4.00
C ARG A 114 13.05 0.76 3.87
N GLU A 115 12.66 0.19 4.99
CA GLU A 115 12.07 -1.14 5.10
C GLU A 115 10.90 -1.13 6.10
N GLN A 116 10.01 -2.12 6.01
CA GLN A 116 8.90 -2.23 6.96
C GLN A 116 9.42 -2.45 8.39
N SER A 117 8.99 -1.58 9.30
CA SER A 117 9.27 -1.72 10.73
C SER A 117 8.10 -1.22 11.60
N ARG A 118 8.01 -1.72 12.84
CA ARG A 118 7.01 -1.24 13.82
C ARG A 118 7.34 0.18 14.29
N GLY A 119 8.62 0.45 14.57
CA GLY A 119 9.15 1.75 14.99
C GLY A 119 9.89 2.52 13.88
N GLN A 120 9.35 3.68 13.48
CA GLN A 120 9.89 4.51 12.37
C GLN A 120 10.83 5.67 12.79
N GLN A 121 10.68 6.21 14.01
CA GLN A 121 11.25 7.53 14.36
C GLN A 121 12.25 7.51 15.53
N GLY A 122 12.60 6.34 16.09
CA GLY A 122 13.56 6.23 17.21
C GLY A 122 13.26 7.15 18.42
N ILE A 123 11.98 7.44 18.67
CA ILE A 123 11.49 8.24 19.81
C ILE A 123 10.83 7.36 20.88
N GLY A 124 10.23 6.24 20.47
CA GLY A 124 9.28 5.45 21.25
C GLY A 124 9.68 5.16 22.69
N ILE A 125 10.70 4.31 22.88
CA ILE A 125 11.09 3.87 24.23
C ILE A 125 11.75 4.99 25.04
N SER A 126 12.53 5.87 24.39
CA SER A 126 13.14 7.05 25.02
C SER A 126 12.08 8.03 25.52
N ALA A 127 10.94 8.15 24.84
CA ALA A 127 9.79 8.95 25.30
C ALA A 127 9.13 8.34 26.55
N ALA A 128 9.03 7.01 26.64
CA ALA A 128 8.54 6.34 27.85
C ALA A 128 9.50 6.55 29.04
N VAL A 129 10.82 6.47 28.79
CA VAL A 129 11.85 6.81 29.79
C VAL A 129 11.73 8.26 30.23
N LEU A 130 11.64 9.21 29.29
CA LEU A 130 11.50 10.63 29.60
C LEU A 130 10.22 10.93 30.39
N TYR A 131 9.08 10.33 30.00
CA TYR A 131 7.83 10.46 30.74
C TYR A 131 7.94 9.93 32.17
N SER A 132 8.58 8.76 32.34
CA SER A 132 8.82 8.17 33.66
C SER A 132 9.70 9.06 34.54
N GLN A 133 10.77 9.64 33.98
CA GLN A 133 11.66 10.57 34.66
C GLN A 133 10.95 11.87 35.06
N LEU A 134 10.17 12.47 34.16
CA LEU A 134 9.47 13.74 34.45
C LEU A 134 8.35 13.58 35.47
N THR A 135 7.73 12.40 35.57
CA THR A 135 6.61 12.15 36.48
C THR A 135 7.04 11.58 37.83
N SER A 136 7.94 10.61 37.87
CA SER A 136 8.38 9.97 39.12
C SER A 136 9.73 10.47 39.64
N GLY A 137 10.55 11.10 38.79
CA GLY A 137 11.93 11.47 39.12
C GLY A 137 12.89 10.29 39.26
N LYS A 138 12.45 9.05 39.00
CA LYS A 138 13.26 7.85 39.15
C LYS A 138 13.96 7.48 37.85
N PRO A 139 15.18 6.91 37.91
CA PRO A 139 15.87 6.42 36.73
C PRO A 139 15.18 5.18 36.14
N ALA A 140 15.30 5.02 34.82
CA ALA A 140 14.94 3.78 34.15
C ALA A 140 15.99 2.71 34.49
N LYS A 141 15.53 1.52 34.87
CA LYS A 141 16.38 0.39 35.25
C LYS A 141 16.38 -0.63 34.14
N ILE A 142 17.57 -0.97 33.64
CA ILE A 142 17.70 -1.81 32.45
C ILE A 142 18.68 -2.92 32.76
N THR A 143 18.26 -4.16 32.53
CA THR A 143 19.14 -5.34 32.58
C THR A 143 19.20 -5.92 31.18
N SER A 144 20.40 -6.09 30.63
CA SER A 144 20.56 -6.71 29.32
C SER A 144 21.72 -7.69 29.30
N ARG A 145 21.55 -8.78 28.56
CA ARG A 145 22.59 -9.79 28.36
C ARG A 145 22.70 -10.13 26.88
N PRO A 146 23.77 -9.69 26.20
CA PRO A 146 24.05 -10.11 24.84
C PRO A 146 24.21 -11.62 24.73
N LYS A 147 23.78 -12.20 23.60
CA LYS A 147 23.94 -13.62 23.32
C LYS A 147 25.42 -14.03 23.33
N GLY A 148 25.76 -14.97 24.22
CA GLY A 148 27.12 -15.48 24.38
C GLY A 148 27.87 -14.90 25.58
N ASP A 149 27.37 -13.82 26.19
CA ASP A 149 27.99 -13.22 27.36
C ASP A 149 27.71 -14.03 28.64
N ALA A 150 28.70 -14.05 29.54
CA ALA A 150 28.62 -14.81 30.79
C ALA A 150 27.80 -14.11 31.89
N GLN A 151 27.71 -12.77 31.85
CA GLN A 151 27.02 -11.95 32.84
C GLN A 151 26.11 -10.93 32.16
N ALA A 152 24.99 -10.60 32.82
CA ALA A 152 24.15 -9.48 32.39
C ALA A 152 24.77 -8.17 32.88
N GLN A 153 24.44 -7.07 32.22
CA GLN A 153 24.76 -5.71 32.67
C GLN A 153 23.48 -5.05 33.21
N TYR A 154 23.59 -4.39 34.36
CA TYR A 154 22.55 -3.58 34.98
C TYR A 154 22.90 -2.10 34.85
N PHE A 155 21.94 -1.31 34.38
CA PHE A 155 22.04 0.13 34.22
C PHE A 155 20.90 0.86 34.91
N GLU A 156 21.22 1.99 35.52
CA GLU A 156 20.26 3.03 35.86
C GLU A 156 20.56 4.27 35.04
N LEU A 157 19.60 4.73 34.25
CA LEU A 157 19.80 5.88 33.34
C LEU A 157 18.70 6.93 33.47
N ILE A 158 19.09 8.17 33.25
CA ILE A 158 18.19 9.31 33.01
C ILE A 158 18.62 10.03 31.73
N ILE A 159 17.73 10.84 31.18
CA ILE A 159 17.96 11.66 29.99
C ILE A 159 18.30 13.07 30.46
N ASP A 160 19.44 13.60 30.02
CA ASP A 160 19.71 15.04 30.10
C ASP A 160 18.82 15.76 29.08
N THR A 161 17.89 16.55 29.59
CA THR A 161 16.84 17.19 28.80
C THR A 161 17.32 18.43 28.05
N ASP A 162 18.47 18.97 28.43
CA ASP A 162 19.08 20.12 27.78
C ASP A 162 19.98 19.66 26.63
N THR A 163 20.73 18.57 26.81
CA THR A 163 21.69 18.09 25.80
C THR A 163 21.21 16.91 24.95
N ASN A 164 20.08 16.27 25.28
CA ASN A 164 19.63 15.01 24.66
C ASN A 164 20.65 13.87 24.79
N GLU A 165 21.36 13.78 25.91
CA GLU A 165 22.36 12.73 26.12
C GLU A 165 22.01 11.89 27.36
N PRO A 166 22.32 10.59 27.35
CA PRO A 166 22.07 9.72 28.49
C PRO A 166 23.02 10.04 29.65
N GLU A 167 22.48 10.17 30.86
CA GLU A 167 23.25 10.24 32.10
C GLU A 167 23.12 8.93 32.88
N ILE A 168 24.24 8.21 33.03
CA ILE A 168 24.31 6.91 33.71
C ILE A 168 24.50 7.12 35.21
N LYS A 169 23.55 6.64 36.01
CA LYS A 169 23.60 6.68 37.49
C LYS A 169 24.22 5.43 38.10
N ALA A 170 24.03 4.27 37.46
CA ALA A 170 24.64 3.01 37.83
C ALA A 170 24.98 2.18 36.58
N ASP A 171 26.10 1.47 36.63
CA ASP A 171 26.58 0.53 35.61
C ASP A 171 27.35 -0.58 36.34
N GLU A 172 26.74 -1.75 36.48
CA GLU A 172 27.34 -2.89 37.18
C GLU A 172 26.94 -4.24 36.57
N PRO A 173 27.82 -5.26 36.65
CA PRO A 173 27.47 -6.61 36.25
C PRO A 173 26.45 -7.22 37.22
N THR A 174 25.47 -7.95 36.69
CA THR A 174 24.44 -8.65 37.48
C THR A 174 24.21 -10.07 36.99
N SER A 175 23.64 -10.90 37.86
CA SER A 175 23.15 -12.24 37.50
C SER A 175 21.71 -12.14 37.02
N TRP A 176 21.40 -12.83 35.92
CA TRP A 176 20.06 -12.89 35.38
C TRP A 176 19.79 -14.29 34.82
N ASP A 177 18.59 -14.80 35.06
CA ASP A 177 18.23 -16.20 34.75
C ASP A 177 18.12 -16.46 33.25
N ARG A 178 17.79 -15.44 32.45
CA ARG A 178 17.73 -15.59 30.99
C ARG A 178 19.14 -15.67 30.38
N PRO A 179 19.34 -16.52 29.35
CA PRO A 179 20.63 -16.65 28.67
C PRO A 179 20.96 -15.44 27.80
N HIS A 180 19.95 -14.75 27.28
CA HIS A 180 20.05 -13.51 26.52
C HIS A 180 18.70 -12.77 26.55
N GLY A 181 18.72 -11.47 26.28
CA GLY A 181 17.53 -10.62 26.21
C GLY A 181 17.71 -9.27 26.90
N THR A 182 16.64 -8.52 26.99
CA THR A 182 16.59 -7.23 27.70
C THR A 182 15.38 -7.16 28.62
N ARG A 183 15.56 -6.51 29.77
CA ARG A 183 14.52 -6.20 30.75
C ARG A 183 14.58 -4.71 31.05
N ILE A 184 13.49 -3.99 30.81
CA ILE A 184 13.33 -2.58 31.18
C ILE A 184 12.29 -2.46 32.30
N GLU A 185 12.62 -1.66 33.31
CA GLU A 185 11.76 -1.30 34.42
C GLU A 185 11.72 0.22 34.57
N VAL A 186 10.51 0.78 34.45
CA VAL A 186 10.25 2.22 34.56
C VAL A 186 9.11 2.46 35.56
N GLU A 187 9.22 3.53 36.33
CA GLU A 187 8.18 3.97 37.28
C GLU A 187 7.63 5.32 36.83
N MET A 188 6.31 5.40 36.67
CA MET A 188 5.65 6.60 36.14
C MET A 188 4.33 6.88 36.85
N GLU A 189 3.89 8.14 36.79
CA GLU A 189 2.53 8.48 37.18
C GLU A 189 1.54 7.95 36.12
N ALA A 190 0.67 7.03 36.52
CA ALA A 190 -0.27 6.37 35.63
C ALA A 190 -1.53 5.91 36.37
N ASN A 191 -2.50 5.33 35.65
CA ASN A 191 -3.66 4.66 36.25
C ASN A 191 -4.26 3.60 35.32
N MET A 192 -5.02 2.66 35.87
CA MET A 192 -5.61 1.53 35.13
C MET A 192 -6.99 1.84 34.49
N ARG A 193 -7.37 3.10 34.27
CA ARG A 193 -8.67 3.43 33.63
C ARG A 193 -8.77 2.92 32.19
N ALA A 194 -7.64 2.76 31.51
CA ALA A 194 -7.56 2.23 30.14
C ALA A 194 -7.28 0.72 30.09
N ARG A 195 -7.73 -0.04 31.10
CA ARG A 195 -7.49 -1.49 31.20
C ARG A 195 -7.98 -2.27 29.97
N THR A 196 -9.17 -1.95 29.46
CA THR A 196 -9.68 -2.59 28.24
C THR A 196 -8.78 -2.33 27.04
N GLN A 197 -8.28 -1.09 26.86
CA GLN A 197 -7.37 -0.77 25.75
C GLN A 197 -6.01 -1.47 25.89
N LEU A 198 -5.52 -1.67 27.12
CA LEU A 198 -4.33 -2.46 27.39
C LEU A 198 -4.54 -3.93 27.00
N HIS A 199 -5.67 -4.52 27.40
CA HIS A 199 -6.03 -5.90 27.04
C HIS A 199 -6.20 -6.07 25.54
N ASP A 200 -6.92 -5.14 24.89
CA ASP A 200 -7.07 -5.09 23.43
C ASP A 200 -5.70 -5.03 22.76
N TYR A 201 -4.80 -4.15 23.21
CA TYR A 201 -3.45 -4.05 22.63
C TYR A 201 -2.70 -5.39 22.71
N ILE A 202 -2.64 -6.03 23.88
CA ILE A 202 -1.91 -7.30 24.03
C ILE A 202 -2.58 -8.43 23.23
N LYS A 203 -3.91 -8.56 23.29
CA LYS A 203 -4.65 -9.56 22.53
C LYS A 203 -4.45 -9.36 21.02
N HIS A 204 -4.62 -8.14 20.53
CA HIS A 204 -4.45 -7.83 19.11
C HIS A 204 -2.99 -8.05 18.67
N THR A 205 -2.01 -7.77 19.54
CA THR A 205 -0.60 -8.06 19.28
C THR A 205 -0.37 -9.58 19.14
N ALA A 206 -1.05 -10.40 19.94
CA ALA A 206 -0.99 -11.86 19.83
C ALA A 206 -1.62 -12.40 18.53
N VAL A 207 -2.68 -11.76 18.03
CA VAL A 207 -3.34 -12.09 16.75
C VAL A 207 -2.41 -11.80 15.58
N VAL A 208 -1.85 -10.59 15.53
CA VAL A 208 -1.05 -10.11 14.40
C VAL A 208 0.36 -10.71 14.38
N ASN A 209 0.83 -11.22 15.52
CA ASN A 209 2.10 -11.91 15.68
C ASN A 209 1.87 -13.35 16.20
N PRO A 210 1.34 -14.26 15.36
CA PRO A 210 1.00 -15.62 15.79
C PRO A 210 2.24 -16.41 16.24
N HIS A 211 3.43 -16.02 15.79
CA HIS A 211 4.71 -16.60 16.19
C HIS A 211 5.19 -16.16 17.57
N ALA A 212 4.59 -15.16 18.21
CA ALA A 212 5.01 -14.63 19.50
C ALA A 212 4.26 -15.26 20.68
N ARG A 213 4.94 -15.39 21.82
CA ARG A 213 4.35 -15.71 23.13
C ARG A 213 4.35 -14.44 23.98
N LEU A 214 3.18 -14.05 24.47
CA LEU A 214 2.99 -12.86 25.31
C LEU A 214 2.38 -13.25 26.64
N GLU A 215 2.89 -12.67 27.73
CA GLU A 215 2.32 -12.84 29.06
C GLU A 215 2.12 -11.46 29.70
N LEU A 216 0.88 -11.14 30.08
CA LEU A 216 0.52 -9.90 30.79
C LEU A 216 0.15 -10.21 32.23
N ARG A 217 0.84 -9.58 33.17
CA ARG A 217 0.48 -9.56 34.58
C ARG A 217 0.14 -8.13 35.01
N GLU A 218 -1.10 -7.91 35.41
CA GLU A 218 -1.57 -6.59 35.84
C GLU A 218 -2.04 -6.57 37.31
N PRO A 219 -2.15 -5.38 37.94
CA PRO A 219 -2.63 -5.26 39.30
C PRO A 219 -4.09 -5.70 39.44
N GLY A 220 -4.37 -6.54 40.44
CA GLY A 220 -5.73 -7.01 40.74
C GLY A 220 -6.22 -8.17 39.88
N SER A 221 -5.37 -8.76 39.02
CA SER A 221 -5.61 -10.07 38.42
C SER A 221 -4.86 -11.16 39.19
N ASP A 222 -5.53 -12.24 39.56
CA ASP A 222 -4.93 -13.37 40.27
C ASP A 222 -4.04 -14.23 39.36
N GLU A 223 -4.42 -14.34 38.08
CA GLU A 223 -3.68 -15.09 37.06
C GLU A 223 -3.19 -14.17 35.94
N PRO A 224 -1.98 -14.41 35.39
CA PRO A 224 -1.50 -13.68 34.23
C PRO A 224 -2.25 -14.12 32.97
N MET A 225 -2.55 -13.17 32.09
CA MET A 225 -3.09 -13.48 30.76
C MET A 225 -1.95 -14.01 29.90
N LYS A 226 -2.12 -15.22 29.35
CA LYS A 226 -1.10 -15.89 28.54
C LYS A 226 -1.62 -16.10 27.13
N PHE A 227 -0.79 -15.73 26.17
CA PHE A 227 -1.03 -15.87 24.75
C PHE A 227 0.11 -16.73 24.18
N GLU A 228 -0.16 -18.02 23.97
CA GLU A 228 0.83 -18.99 23.50
C GLU A 228 1.05 -18.91 21.98
N ARG A 229 2.14 -19.46 21.45
CA ARG A 229 2.43 -19.38 20.00
C ARG A 229 1.41 -20.20 19.20
N GLY A 230 0.92 -19.63 18.09
CA GLY A 230 0.07 -20.31 17.11
C GLY A 230 0.85 -20.87 15.93
N THR A 231 2.09 -20.41 15.73
CA THR A 231 3.01 -20.90 14.70
C THR A 231 4.45 -20.79 15.16
N ASP A 232 5.33 -21.61 14.56
CA ASP A 232 6.79 -21.51 14.72
C ASP A 232 7.46 -20.72 13.59
N ARG A 233 6.70 -20.34 12.55
CA ARG A 233 7.22 -19.62 11.39
C ARG A 233 7.42 -18.15 11.73
N LEU A 234 8.68 -17.70 11.68
CA LEU A 234 8.99 -16.27 11.76
C LEU A 234 8.58 -15.54 10.48
N PRO A 235 8.33 -14.23 10.56
CA PRO A 235 8.30 -13.34 9.42
C PRO A 235 9.45 -13.52 8.44
N ALA A 236 9.21 -13.21 7.16
CA ALA A 236 10.30 -13.02 6.21
C ALA A 236 11.17 -11.82 6.62
N GLU A 237 12.48 -11.92 6.39
CA GLU A 237 13.41 -10.81 6.52
C GLU A 237 13.12 -9.77 5.43
N THR A 238 13.21 -8.49 5.78
CA THR A 238 13.07 -7.39 4.83
C THR A 238 14.42 -6.95 4.31
N GLU A 239 14.44 -6.42 3.09
CA GLU A 239 15.61 -5.76 2.52
C GLU A 239 15.41 -4.25 2.42
N GLU A 240 16.42 -3.47 2.81
CA GLU A 240 16.39 -2.02 2.66
C GLU A 240 16.38 -1.63 1.17
N ILE A 241 15.44 -0.78 0.79
CA ILE A 241 15.35 -0.26 -0.58
C ILE A 241 15.75 1.20 -0.67
N ARG A 242 16.26 1.58 -1.85
CA ARG A 242 16.47 2.99 -2.19
C ARG A 242 15.12 3.71 -2.39
N PRO A 243 15.06 5.03 -2.16
CA PRO A 243 13.86 5.83 -2.41
C PRO A 243 13.31 5.66 -3.84
N HIS A 244 11.99 5.67 -3.97
CA HIS A 244 11.33 5.75 -5.26
C HIS A 244 11.15 7.22 -5.69
N PRO A 245 11.37 7.57 -6.98
CA PRO A 245 11.29 8.96 -7.45
C PRO A 245 9.97 9.68 -7.14
N HIS A 246 8.82 9.00 -7.26
CA HIS A 246 7.51 9.59 -6.94
C HIS A 246 7.30 9.90 -5.44
N GLY A 247 8.13 9.34 -4.56
CA GLY A 247 8.05 9.51 -3.11
C GLY A 247 9.06 10.47 -2.52
N VAL A 248 9.73 11.25 -3.38
CA VAL A 248 10.71 12.23 -2.94
C VAL A 248 10.11 13.62 -2.99
N GLU A 249 10.40 14.39 -1.94
CA GLU A 249 10.08 15.81 -1.86
C GLU A 249 11.31 16.67 -2.16
N LEU A 250 11.11 17.94 -2.49
CA LEU A 250 12.18 18.86 -2.87
C LEU A 250 13.31 18.93 -1.83
N GLY A 251 12.97 19.02 -0.54
CA GLY A 251 13.97 19.07 0.54
C GLY A 251 14.81 17.79 0.63
N THR A 252 14.20 16.63 0.42
CA THR A 252 14.90 15.34 0.39
C THR A 252 15.77 15.22 -0.86
N LEU A 253 15.25 15.61 -2.02
CA LEU A 253 16.01 15.64 -3.27
C LEU A 253 17.28 16.49 -3.15
N ILE A 254 17.16 17.70 -2.59
CA ILE A 254 18.33 18.59 -2.39
C ILE A 254 19.37 17.94 -1.49
N LYS A 255 18.94 17.36 -0.35
CA LYS A 255 19.87 16.63 0.54
C LYS A 255 20.57 15.46 -0.16
N MET A 256 19.85 14.72 -1.00
CA MET A 256 20.42 13.62 -1.79
C MET A 256 21.42 14.14 -2.82
N LEU A 257 21.10 15.23 -3.53
CA LEU A 257 22.00 15.88 -4.48
C LEU A 257 23.26 16.45 -3.82
N GLU A 258 23.17 16.92 -2.56
CA GLU A 258 24.31 17.39 -1.78
C GLU A 258 25.20 16.25 -1.26
N ALA A 259 24.61 15.08 -0.97
CA ALA A 259 25.31 13.94 -0.38
C ALA A 259 25.91 12.96 -1.41
N THR A 260 25.35 12.90 -2.62
CA THR A 260 25.75 11.93 -3.65
C THR A 260 27.18 12.15 -4.17
N GLU A 261 27.83 11.06 -4.58
CA GLU A 261 29.14 11.12 -5.27
C GLU A 261 29.00 11.27 -6.80
N SER A 262 27.78 11.15 -7.32
CA SER A 262 27.51 11.20 -8.76
C SER A 262 27.72 12.60 -9.35
N TYR A 263 28.42 12.68 -10.50
CA TYR A 263 28.71 13.95 -11.17
C TYR A 263 27.61 14.40 -12.14
N SER A 264 26.85 13.46 -12.70
CA SER A 264 25.80 13.72 -13.70
C SER A 264 24.42 13.37 -13.14
N VAL A 265 23.40 14.11 -13.58
CA VAL A 265 22.01 13.87 -13.17
C VAL A 265 21.55 12.45 -13.54
N SER A 266 21.96 11.95 -14.71
CA SER A 266 21.63 10.58 -15.14
C SER A 266 22.29 9.51 -14.25
N GLY A 267 23.53 9.73 -13.79
CA GLY A 267 24.20 8.83 -12.83
C GLY A 267 23.50 8.83 -11.49
N PHE A 268 23.24 10.02 -10.94
CA PHE A 268 22.49 10.23 -9.69
C PHE A 268 21.15 9.49 -9.69
N LEU A 269 20.37 9.64 -10.77
CA LEU A 269 19.07 9.00 -10.90
C LEU A 269 19.15 7.46 -10.87
N GLN A 270 20.22 6.86 -11.41
CA GLN A 270 20.39 5.41 -11.45
C GLN A 270 20.96 4.83 -10.14
N GLU A 271 21.82 5.60 -9.48
CA GLU A 271 22.54 5.18 -8.26
C GLU A 271 21.70 5.39 -7.00
N GLU A 272 20.92 6.47 -6.92
CA GLU A 272 20.24 6.86 -5.68
C GLU A 272 18.77 6.40 -5.59
N PHE A 273 18.18 5.96 -6.71
CA PHE A 273 16.75 5.58 -6.77
C PHE A 273 16.54 4.13 -7.16
N THR A 274 15.46 3.54 -6.63
CA THR A 274 15.00 2.22 -7.06
C THR A 274 14.28 2.29 -8.41
N ARG A 275 14.33 1.21 -9.19
CA ARG A 275 13.63 1.05 -10.50
C ARG A 275 13.99 2.07 -11.59
N VAL A 276 15.05 2.84 -11.41
CA VAL A 276 15.55 3.77 -12.44
C VAL A 276 16.74 3.16 -13.17
N GLY A 277 16.49 2.63 -14.36
CA GLY A 277 17.55 2.24 -15.30
C GLY A 277 17.87 3.36 -16.29
N LYS A 278 18.88 3.15 -17.15
CA LYS A 278 19.30 4.14 -18.17
C LYS A 278 18.15 4.74 -18.98
N LYS A 279 17.25 3.90 -19.53
CA LYS A 279 16.11 4.39 -20.33
C LYS A 279 15.17 5.30 -19.55
N THR A 280 14.93 4.97 -18.28
CA THR A 280 14.07 5.78 -17.38
C THR A 280 14.78 7.08 -17.01
N ALA A 281 16.06 7.00 -16.67
CA ALA A 281 16.89 8.18 -16.40
C ALA A 281 16.93 9.12 -17.60
N ASP A 282 17.06 8.60 -18.82
CA ASP A 282 17.06 9.39 -20.07
C ASP A 282 15.71 10.12 -20.27
N LYS A 283 14.57 9.48 -19.95
CA LYS A 283 13.25 10.12 -20.00
C LYS A 283 13.12 11.24 -18.95
N VAL A 284 13.52 10.99 -17.71
CA VAL A 284 13.52 12.00 -16.64
C VAL A 284 14.44 13.17 -17.02
N CYS A 285 15.63 12.87 -17.56
CA CYS A 285 16.59 13.87 -18.03
C CYS A 285 16.02 14.71 -19.18
N ALA A 286 15.30 14.10 -20.13
CA ALA A 286 14.62 14.83 -21.20
C ALA A 286 13.53 15.76 -20.65
N GLY A 287 12.69 15.26 -19.72
CA GLY A 287 11.69 16.09 -19.04
C GLY A 287 12.31 17.23 -18.24
N PHE A 288 13.42 16.97 -17.54
CA PHE A 288 14.16 18.00 -16.82
C PHE A 288 14.71 19.06 -17.79
N ARG A 289 15.29 18.64 -18.93
CA ARG A 289 15.80 19.54 -19.96
C ARG A 289 14.71 20.46 -20.51
N ASP A 290 13.54 19.90 -20.82
CA ASP A 290 12.40 20.65 -21.34
C ASP A 290 11.89 21.72 -20.35
N ARG A 291 12.04 21.49 -19.04
CA ARG A 291 11.65 22.45 -17.99
C ARG A 291 12.71 23.48 -17.69
N HIS A 292 13.97 23.07 -17.73
CA HIS A 292 15.09 23.93 -17.37
C HIS A 292 15.50 24.86 -18.52
N PHE A 293 15.55 24.34 -19.75
CA PHE A 293 15.94 25.12 -20.94
C PHE A 293 14.77 25.47 -21.87
N GLY A 294 13.62 24.82 -21.70
CA GLY A 294 12.51 24.90 -22.65
C GLY A 294 12.68 23.96 -23.85
N ARG A 295 11.65 23.91 -24.69
CA ARG A 295 11.73 23.33 -26.04
C ARG A 295 11.93 24.42 -27.08
N GLY A 296 12.53 24.09 -28.22
CA GLY A 296 12.64 24.99 -29.36
C GLY A 296 11.37 24.93 -30.22
N MET A 297 10.84 26.10 -30.60
CA MET A 297 9.81 26.17 -31.63
C MET A 297 10.38 25.80 -32.99
N CYS A 298 9.55 25.15 -33.80
CA CYS A 298 9.92 24.65 -35.11
C CYS A 298 9.13 25.41 -36.17
N TRP A 299 9.82 25.94 -37.18
CA TRP A 299 9.23 26.77 -38.24
C TRP A 299 9.40 26.12 -39.60
N SER A 300 8.39 26.27 -40.46
CA SER A 300 8.46 25.87 -41.86
C SER A 300 9.24 26.89 -42.68
N ALA A 301 9.82 26.45 -43.80
CA ALA A 301 10.51 27.36 -44.71
C ALA A 301 9.57 28.37 -45.39
N GLY A 302 8.25 28.11 -45.44
CA GLY A 302 7.32 28.95 -46.20
C GLY A 302 7.58 28.92 -47.71
N VAL A 303 6.63 29.44 -48.50
CA VAL A 303 6.75 29.44 -49.98
C VAL A 303 7.54 30.64 -50.50
N ASP A 304 7.55 31.75 -49.74
CA ASP A 304 8.15 33.01 -50.18
C ASP A 304 9.51 33.30 -49.51
N ALA A 305 10.11 32.35 -48.78
CA ALA A 305 11.41 32.55 -48.13
C ALA A 305 12.56 32.32 -49.11
N ASP A 306 13.49 33.27 -49.19
CA ASP A 306 14.67 33.17 -50.06
C ASP A 306 15.90 32.72 -49.25
N LEU A 307 15.81 31.48 -48.74
CA LEU A 307 16.85 30.89 -47.90
C LEU A 307 18.20 30.78 -48.63
N GLU A 308 18.16 30.51 -49.93
CA GLU A 308 19.37 30.40 -50.75
C GLU A 308 20.09 31.75 -50.84
N ALA A 309 19.37 32.83 -51.15
CA ALA A 309 19.98 34.17 -51.17
C ALA A 309 20.53 34.59 -49.81
N ALA A 310 19.77 34.36 -48.73
CA ALA A 310 20.21 34.68 -47.37
C ALA A 310 21.51 33.93 -46.99
N LEU A 311 21.61 32.65 -47.35
CA LEU A 311 22.80 31.83 -47.10
C LEU A 311 24.01 32.26 -47.94
N VAL A 312 23.81 32.63 -49.22
CA VAL A 312 24.88 33.15 -50.08
C VAL A 312 25.45 34.46 -49.52
N GLU A 313 24.59 35.38 -49.06
CA GLU A 313 25.01 36.67 -48.50
C GLU A 313 25.75 36.51 -47.17
N ALA A 314 25.41 35.50 -46.37
CA ALA A 314 26.05 35.22 -45.09
C ALA A 314 27.49 34.69 -45.22
N VAL A 315 27.80 34.03 -46.34
CA VAL A 315 29.11 33.41 -46.58
C VAL A 315 30.11 34.42 -47.13
N THR A 316 31.06 34.85 -46.28
CA THR A 316 32.10 35.80 -46.68
C THR A 316 33.44 35.12 -46.96
N ASN A 317 34.17 35.62 -47.97
CA ASN A 317 35.53 35.19 -48.32
C ASN A 317 35.68 33.69 -48.69
N LYS A 318 34.67 33.09 -49.33
CA LYS A 318 34.72 31.73 -49.91
C LYS A 318 34.58 31.77 -51.44
N GLY A 319 34.98 30.70 -52.11
CA GLY A 319 34.89 30.61 -53.57
C GLY A 319 33.44 30.42 -54.02
N ALA A 320 33.03 31.10 -55.09
CA ALA A 320 31.64 31.11 -55.57
C ALA A 320 31.04 29.70 -55.69
N SER A 321 31.75 28.74 -56.31
CA SER A 321 31.25 27.38 -56.47
C SER A 321 30.98 26.63 -55.16
N ALA A 322 31.74 26.91 -54.10
CA ALA A 322 31.55 26.27 -52.80
C ALA A 322 30.45 26.97 -51.99
N THR A 323 30.29 28.30 -52.16
CA THR A 323 29.18 29.06 -51.58
C THR A 323 27.85 28.67 -52.20
N ASP A 324 27.79 28.56 -53.52
CA ASP A 324 26.57 28.18 -54.25
C ASP A 324 26.11 26.78 -53.85
N PHE A 325 27.03 25.80 -53.82
CA PHE A 325 26.73 24.43 -53.38
C PHE A 325 26.23 24.39 -51.93
N PHE A 326 26.90 25.10 -51.01
CA PHE A 326 26.50 25.15 -49.61
C PHE A 326 25.09 25.75 -49.44
N ALA A 327 24.80 26.85 -50.14
CA ALA A 327 23.51 27.51 -50.06
C ALA A 327 22.38 26.68 -50.68
N GLU A 328 22.61 26.06 -51.85
CA GLU A 328 21.63 25.21 -52.53
C GLU A 328 21.28 23.97 -51.69
N GLU A 329 22.28 23.26 -51.16
CA GLU A 329 22.06 22.05 -50.37
C GLU A 329 21.43 22.35 -49.01
N ALA A 330 21.84 23.44 -48.33
CA ALA A 330 21.24 23.84 -47.05
C ALA A 330 19.80 24.34 -47.23
N ALA A 331 19.53 25.21 -48.21
CA ALA A 331 18.18 25.69 -48.52
C ALA A 331 17.27 24.54 -48.97
N GLY A 332 17.78 23.62 -49.81
CA GLY A 332 17.08 22.42 -50.25
C GLY A 332 16.73 21.49 -49.09
N THR A 333 17.67 21.27 -48.16
CA THR A 333 17.45 20.48 -46.96
C THR A 333 16.38 21.11 -46.06
N LEU A 334 16.47 22.42 -45.80
CA LEU A 334 15.50 23.14 -44.97
C LEU A 334 14.09 23.14 -45.58
N THR A 335 13.98 23.34 -46.89
CA THR A 335 12.70 23.33 -47.62
C THR A 335 12.07 21.94 -47.69
N SER A 336 12.88 20.88 -47.66
CA SER A 336 12.39 19.49 -47.65
C SER A 336 11.81 19.05 -46.30
N ARG A 337 12.17 19.74 -45.21
CA ARG A 337 11.68 19.46 -43.85
C ARG A 337 10.34 20.15 -43.64
N GLU A 338 9.44 19.49 -42.91
CA GLU A 338 8.14 20.10 -42.57
C GLU A 338 8.31 21.30 -41.64
N HIS A 339 9.13 21.15 -40.59
CA HIS A 339 9.48 22.21 -39.66
C HIS A 339 10.92 22.02 -39.15
N THR A 340 11.57 23.13 -38.77
CA THR A 340 12.96 23.13 -38.28
C THR A 340 13.09 24.01 -37.04
N ALA A 341 13.64 23.47 -35.96
CA ALA A 341 14.05 24.24 -34.79
C ALA A 341 15.46 24.83 -34.95
N HIS A 342 15.78 25.90 -34.20
CA HIS A 342 17.08 26.57 -34.32
C HIS A 342 18.28 25.61 -34.17
N HIS A 343 18.24 24.64 -33.26
CA HIS A 343 19.35 23.69 -33.08
C HIS A 343 19.46 22.69 -34.23
N GLU A 344 18.33 22.29 -34.83
CA GLU A 344 18.34 21.45 -36.03
C GLU A 344 18.88 22.22 -37.24
N LEU A 345 18.63 23.53 -37.33
CA LEU A 345 19.25 24.39 -38.33
C LEU A 345 20.77 24.43 -38.17
N VAL A 346 21.28 24.53 -36.94
CA VAL A 346 22.73 24.43 -36.67
C VAL A 346 23.28 23.10 -37.18
N GLU A 347 22.61 21.99 -36.88
CA GLU A 347 23.02 20.67 -37.39
C GLU A 347 22.98 20.57 -38.92
N VAL A 348 21.95 21.12 -39.57
CA VAL A 348 21.87 21.16 -41.04
C VAL A 348 23.03 21.95 -41.63
N VAL A 349 23.28 23.16 -41.11
CA VAL A 349 24.40 23.99 -41.56
C VAL A 349 25.74 23.29 -41.34
N ASP A 350 25.92 22.63 -40.20
CA ASP A 350 27.15 21.90 -39.91
C ASP A 350 27.37 20.72 -40.87
N ASN A 351 26.34 19.91 -41.10
CA ASN A 351 26.42 18.76 -42.00
C ASN A 351 26.67 19.19 -43.45
N VAL A 352 26.02 20.25 -43.92
CA VAL A 352 26.20 20.76 -45.29
C VAL A 352 27.56 21.42 -45.45
N ALA A 353 28.05 22.13 -44.43
CA ALA A 353 29.39 22.69 -44.42
C ALA A 353 30.48 21.60 -44.50
N ASP A 354 30.29 20.48 -43.78
CA ASP A 354 31.18 19.32 -43.85
C ASP A 354 31.14 18.66 -45.24
N ALA A 355 29.93 18.47 -45.81
CA ALA A 355 29.78 17.96 -47.17
C ALA A 355 30.44 18.87 -48.23
N THR A 356 30.32 20.18 -48.05
CA THR A 356 30.97 21.18 -48.93
C THR A 356 32.50 21.09 -48.84
N GLU A 357 33.05 20.82 -47.66
CA GLU A 357 34.48 20.60 -47.48
C GLU A 357 34.95 19.32 -48.19
N GLU A 358 34.17 18.24 -48.13
CA GLU A 358 34.46 16.99 -48.83
C GLU A 358 34.44 17.15 -50.36
N GLU A 359 33.47 17.88 -50.91
CA GLU A 359 33.31 18.04 -52.35
C GLU A 359 34.25 19.10 -52.96
N HIS A 360 34.41 20.25 -52.28
CA HIS A 360 35.12 21.40 -52.82
C HIS A 360 36.48 21.68 -52.16
N GLY A 361 36.83 20.96 -51.08
CA GLY A 361 38.07 21.17 -50.33
C GLY A 361 38.12 22.51 -49.60
N VAL A 362 36.96 23.12 -49.35
CA VAL A 362 36.82 24.44 -48.71
C VAL A 362 36.21 24.27 -47.32
N THR A 363 37.00 24.52 -46.28
CA THR A 363 36.52 24.49 -44.90
C THR A 363 35.72 25.76 -44.56
N PHE A 364 34.51 25.58 -44.04
CA PHE A 364 33.69 26.63 -43.46
C PHE A 364 33.96 26.65 -41.94
N GLY A 365 34.62 27.71 -41.45
CA GLY A 365 34.93 27.86 -40.02
C GLY A 365 33.72 28.28 -39.19
N SER A 366 33.82 28.20 -37.86
CA SER A 366 32.72 28.44 -36.93
C SER A 366 31.98 29.76 -37.18
N THR A 367 32.69 30.86 -37.44
CA THR A 367 32.07 32.16 -37.73
C THR A 367 31.21 32.17 -38.99
N VAL A 368 31.64 31.46 -40.05
CA VAL A 368 30.85 31.40 -41.30
C VAL A 368 29.60 30.56 -41.09
N ARG A 369 29.70 29.47 -40.30
CA ARG A 369 28.57 28.62 -39.93
C ARG A 369 27.58 29.37 -39.04
N GLU A 370 28.07 30.10 -38.03
CA GLU A 370 27.26 30.96 -37.15
C GLU A 370 26.49 32.02 -37.95
N ASN A 371 27.15 32.73 -38.87
CA ASN A 371 26.50 33.71 -39.74
C ASN A 371 25.44 33.07 -40.65
N ALA A 372 25.72 31.87 -41.19
CA ALA A 372 24.79 31.15 -42.05
C ALA A 372 23.54 30.70 -41.26
N VAL A 373 23.71 30.22 -40.03
CA VAL A 373 22.61 29.90 -39.11
C VAL A 373 21.79 31.15 -38.80
N GLU A 374 22.42 32.27 -38.46
CA GLU A 374 21.74 33.53 -38.14
C GLU A 374 20.92 34.05 -39.33
N ALA A 375 21.50 34.04 -40.54
CA ALA A 375 20.82 34.50 -41.75
C ALA A 375 19.64 33.59 -42.12
N ALA A 376 19.83 32.27 -42.12
CA ALA A 376 18.74 31.33 -42.40
C ALA A 376 17.65 31.40 -41.32
N TRP A 377 18.01 31.52 -40.05
CA TRP A 377 17.04 31.63 -38.97
C TRP A 377 16.24 32.93 -39.04
N THR A 378 16.89 34.06 -39.35
CA THR A 378 16.22 35.35 -39.55
C THR A 378 15.20 35.25 -40.67
N GLU A 379 15.55 34.61 -41.79
CA GLU A 379 14.62 34.43 -42.92
C GLU A 379 13.44 33.50 -42.55
N LEU A 380 13.70 32.39 -41.84
CA LEU A 380 12.65 31.48 -41.37
C LEU A 380 11.69 32.12 -40.37
N THR A 381 12.17 33.07 -39.58
CA THR A 381 11.43 33.64 -38.45
C THR A 381 11.06 35.10 -38.62
N ALA A 382 11.23 35.65 -39.83
CA ALA A 382 11.02 37.07 -40.09
C ALA A 382 9.59 37.50 -39.71
N TYR A 383 9.51 38.51 -38.85
CA TYR A 383 8.25 39.09 -38.38
C TYR A 383 8.44 40.59 -38.20
N ASP A 384 7.97 41.35 -39.18
CA ASP A 384 7.88 42.80 -39.15
C ASP A 384 6.50 43.23 -39.70
N PRO A 385 5.55 43.58 -38.82
CA PRO A 385 4.23 44.04 -39.23
C PRO A 385 4.24 45.42 -39.90
N ASP A 386 5.32 46.21 -39.78
CA ASP A 386 5.47 47.51 -40.45
C ASP A 386 6.01 47.35 -41.89
N GLU A 387 6.74 46.27 -42.18
CA GLU A 387 7.28 45.93 -43.50
C GLU A 387 6.45 44.87 -44.26
N ASP A 388 5.26 44.51 -43.76
CA ASP A 388 4.39 43.45 -44.29
C ASP A 388 5.08 42.06 -44.38
N VAL A 389 6.02 41.77 -43.46
CA VAL A 389 6.73 40.48 -43.39
C VAL A 389 6.21 39.68 -42.20
N ASP A 390 5.53 38.56 -42.44
CA ASP A 390 5.06 37.66 -41.37
C ASP A 390 5.23 36.19 -41.75
N ARG A 391 6.26 35.55 -41.20
CA ARG A 391 6.55 34.12 -41.38
C ARG A 391 6.00 33.24 -40.25
N LEU A 392 5.69 33.84 -39.10
CA LEU A 392 5.35 33.10 -37.87
C LEU A 392 3.85 32.79 -37.77
N THR A 393 3.00 33.73 -38.15
CA THR A 393 1.54 33.59 -38.03
C THR A 393 0.97 32.43 -38.84
N PRO A 394 1.41 32.12 -40.08
CA PRO A 394 0.88 30.99 -40.84
C PRO A 394 1.05 29.63 -40.13
N ASP A 395 2.24 29.38 -39.56
CA ASP A 395 2.54 28.13 -38.84
C ASP A 395 1.71 28.04 -37.54
N LEU A 396 1.66 29.13 -36.77
CA LEU A 396 0.86 29.18 -35.54
C LEU A 396 -0.64 29.07 -35.83
N TYR A 397 -1.11 29.65 -36.93
CA TYR A 397 -2.48 29.55 -37.38
C TYR A 397 -2.86 28.09 -37.68
N ALA A 398 -2.02 27.36 -38.40
CA ALA A 398 -2.26 25.95 -38.67
C ALA A 398 -2.40 25.12 -37.38
N VAL A 399 -1.60 25.43 -36.35
CA VAL A 399 -1.71 24.78 -35.03
C VAL A 399 -3.01 25.15 -34.33
N VAL A 400 -3.35 26.43 -34.29
CA VAL A 400 -4.58 26.93 -33.65
C VAL A 400 -5.82 26.38 -34.36
N GLU A 401 -5.78 26.27 -35.68
CA GLU A 401 -6.86 25.72 -36.49
C GLU A 401 -7.10 24.25 -36.15
N GLU A 402 -6.04 23.43 -36.10
CA GLU A 402 -6.11 22.02 -35.73
C GLU A 402 -6.61 21.82 -34.29
N ALA A 403 -6.09 22.60 -33.34
CA ALA A 403 -6.39 22.47 -31.92
C ALA A 403 -7.81 22.94 -31.52
N THR A 404 -8.49 23.70 -32.39
CA THR A 404 -9.78 24.33 -32.09
C THR A 404 -10.95 23.79 -32.91
N SER A 405 -12.08 23.53 -32.26
CA SER A 405 -13.29 23.00 -32.93
C SER A 405 -13.79 23.90 -34.07
N THR A 406 -14.51 23.34 -35.04
CA THR A 406 -15.16 24.04 -36.17
C THR A 406 -16.21 25.10 -35.79
N ARG A 407 -16.50 25.32 -34.49
CA ARG A 407 -17.47 26.31 -34.02
C ARG A 407 -16.89 27.72 -33.84
N LYS A 408 -15.57 27.92 -33.92
CA LYS A 408 -14.94 29.25 -33.85
C LYS A 408 -14.76 29.81 -35.26
N ASP A 409 -15.06 31.09 -35.44
CA ASP A 409 -14.82 31.75 -36.72
C ASP A 409 -13.32 31.88 -37.01
N ASP A 410 -13.01 31.96 -38.31
CA ASP A 410 -11.66 32.00 -38.86
C ASP A 410 -10.88 33.23 -38.37
N ALA A 411 -11.57 34.37 -38.26
CA ALA A 411 -11.01 35.64 -37.81
C ALA A 411 -10.50 35.56 -36.36
N THR A 412 -11.23 34.91 -35.46
CA THR A 412 -10.80 34.70 -34.07
C THR A 412 -9.56 33.81 -33.99
N LYS A 413 -9.50 32.75 -34.81
CA LYS A 413 -8.35 31.84 -34.84
C LYS A 413 -7.10 32.56 -35.36
N HIS A 414 -7.27 33.37 -36.40
CA HIS A 414 -6.20 34.17 -36.99
C HIS A 414 -5.70 35.25 -36.01
N GLY A 415 -6.60 35.97 -35.36
CA GLY A 415 -6.22 36.98 -34.35
C GLY A 415 -5.45 36.39 -33.17
N VAL A 416 -5.80 35.18 -32.71
CA VAL A 416 -5.01 34.47 -31.68
C VAL A 416 -3.63 34.09 -32.20
N ALA A 417 -3.53 33.60 -33.44
CA ALA A 417 -2.25 33.22 -34.05
C ALA A 417 -1.30 34.42 -34.23
N GLU A 418 -1.82 35.55 -34.70
CA GLU A 418 -1.06 36.81 -34.86
C GLU A 418 -0.54 37.33 -33.51
N ARG A 419 -1.38 37.31 -32.48
CA ARG A 419 -1.01 37.72 -31.12
C ARG A 419 0.02 36.79 -30.48
N LEU A 420 0.02 35.51 -30.85
CA LEU A 420 1.05 34.55 -30.46
C LEU A 420 2.36 34.82 -31.22
N ALA A 421 2.30 35.03 -32.54
CA ALA A 421 3.45 35.36 -33.37
C ALA A 421 4.20 36.58 -32.83
N ARG A 422 3.46 37.65 -32.50
CA ARG A 422 4.00 38.86 -31.90
C ARG A 422 4.75 38.63 -30.58
N ARG A 423 4.24 37.73 -29.74
CA ARG A 423 4.87 37.39 -28.45
C ARG A 423 6.12 36.55 -28.64
N VAL A 424 6.06 35.57 -29.53
CA VAL A 424 7.20 34.71 -29.86
C VAL A 424 8.34 35.55 -30.45
N ALA A 425 8.04 36.44 -31.38
CA ALA A 425 9.02 37.36 -31.98
C ALA A 425 9.68 38.29 -30.94
N ALA A 426 9.00 38.57 -29.82
CA ALA A 426 9.51 39.44 -28.76
C ALA A 426 10.36 38.73 -27.69
N ASP A 427 10.29 37.40 -27.56
CA ASP A 427 10.90 36.64 -26.45
C ASP A 427 12.37 36.24 -26.67
N GLY A 428 12.90 36.43 -27.87
CA GLY A 428 14.34 36.35 -28.17
C GLY A 428 14.72 35.41 -29.31
N ASP A 429 15.99 35.46 -29.72
CA ASP A 429 16.45 35.02 -31.05
C ASP A 429 16.37 33.51 -31.33
N ARG A 430 16.09 32.64 -30.35
CA ARG A 430 16.08 31.17 -30.54
C ARG A 430 14.70 30.52 -30.40
N HIS A 431 13.65 31.32 -30.16
CA HIS A 431 12.26 30.88 -29.96
C HIS A 431 12.15 29.64 -29.07
N ARG A 432 12.71 29.71 -27.85
CA ARG A 432 12.62 28.63 -26.84
C ARG A 432 11.55 28.97 -25.82
N ALA A 433 10.73 28.01 -25.45
CA ALA A 433 9.72 28.21 -24.42
C ALA A 433 9.63 27.01 -23.48
N THR A 434 9.50 27.28 -22.19
CA THR A 434 9.01 26.26 -21.25
C THR A 434 7.50 26.12 -21.41
N ARG A 435 6.92 24.99 -21.00
CA ARG A 435 5.46 24.77 -21.04
C ARG A 435 4.69 25.84 -20.28
N ARG A 436 5.27 26.36 -19.18
CA ARG A 436 4.73 27.49 -18.41
C ARG A 436 4.73 28.78 -19.21
N THR A 437 5.84 29.10 -19.87
CA THR A 437 5.96 30.29 -20.74
C THR A 437 4.96 30.22 -21.90
N LEU A 438 4.88 29.07 -22.57
CA LEU A 438 3.95 28.82 -23.67
C LEU A 438 2.49 28.99 -23.21
N ARG A 439 2.15 28.47 -22.03
CA ARG A 439 0.81 28.64 -21.45
C ARG A 439 0.49 30.11 -21.19
N ALA A 440 1.44 30.87 -20.66
CA ALA A 440 1.28 32.30 -20.44
C ALA A 440 1.01 33.04 -21.75
N TRP A 441 1.78 32.76 -22.81
CA TRP A 441 1.55 33.38 -24.12
C TRP A 441 0.16 33.08 -24.69
N VAL A 442 -0.31 31.84 -24.57
CA VAL A 442 -1.65 31.45 -25.04
C VAL A 442 -2.76 32.08 -24.19
N ASP A 443 -2.59 32.15 -22.87
CA ASP A 443 -3.57 32.77 -21.98
C ASP A 443 -3.67 34.29 -22.22
N GLU A 444 -2.55 34.96 -22.41
CA GLU A 444 -2.51 36.39 -22.71
C GLU A 444 -3.03 36.69 -24.12
N ALA A 445 -2.64 35.92 -25.14
CA ALA A 445 -3.17 36.08 -26.50
C ALA A 445 -4.69 35.87 -26.52
N ALA A 446 -5.20 34.91 -25.75
CA ALA A 446 -6.63 34.69 -25.59
C ALA A 446 -7.34 35.82 -24.85
N ALA A 447 -6.69 36.43 -23.84
CA ALA A 447 -7.25 37.57 -23.11
C ALA A 447 -7.32 38.82 -24.00
N ASP A 448 -6.27 39.09 -24.77
CA ASP A 448 -6.26 40.17 -25.76
C ASP A 448 -7.35 39.98 -26.83
N THR A 449 -7.55 38.75 -27.32
CA THR A 449 -8.64 38.46 -28.27
C THR A 449 -10.02 38.76 -27.68
N GLU A 450 -10.21 38.48 -26.40
CA GLU A 450 -11.46 38.80 -25.71
C GLU A 450 -11.63 40.31 -25.51
N GLU A 451 -10.54 41.04 -25.23
CA GLU A 451 -10.55 42.50 -25.03
C GLU A 451 -10.75 43.29 -26.34
N TYR A 452 -10.08 42.91 -27.41
CA TYR A 452 -10.02 43.70 -28.65
C TYR A 452 -11.00 43.22 -29.73
N ASP A 453 -11.39 41.94 -29.75
CA ASP A 453 -12.23 41.37 -30.80
C ASP A 453 -13.61 40.88 -30.30
N ASP A 454 -13.94 41.12 -29.03
CA ASP A 454 -15.18 40.64 -28.37
C ASP A 454 -15.42 39.12 -28.53
N ALA A 455 -14.34 38.32 -28.67
CA ALA A 455 -14.40 36.89 -28.97
C ALA A 455 -13.78 36.05 -27.83
N THR A 456 -14.60 35.19 -27.20
CA THR A 456 -14.14 34.38 -26.06
C THR A 456 -13.36 33.15 -26.51
N PHE A 457 -12.18 32.96 -25.93
CA PHE A 457 -11.36 31.77 -26.13
C PHE A 457 -11.28 30.93 -24.84
N GLY A 458 -12.18 29.93 -24.72
CA GLY A 458 -12.34 29.13 -23.49
C GLY A 458 -11.14 28.26 -23.07
N GLY A 459 -11.09 27.89 -21.78
CA GLY A 459 -9.94 27.20 -21.15
C GLY A 459 -9.49 25.90 -21.82
N THR A 460 -10.42 25.03 -22.22
CA THR A 460 -10.10 23.79 -22.95
C THR A 460 -9.44 24.06 -24.31
N ALA A 461 -9.86 25.11 -25.02
CA ALA A 461 -9.24 25.47 -26.29
C ALA A 461 -7.82 25.99 -26.09
N ARG A 462 -7.57 26.76 -25.00
CA ARG A 462 -6.22 27.21 -24.62
C ARG A 462 -5.31 26.03 -24.33
N GLU A 463 -5.82 25.06 -23.57
CA GLU A 463 -5.08 23.83 -23.23
C GLU A 463 -4.73 23.01 -24.47
N ASN A 464 -5.69 22.80 -25.37
CA ASN A 464 -5.43 22.10 -26.64
C ASN A 464 -4.37 22.81 -27.50
N VAL A 465 -4.40 24.15 -27.59
CA VAL A 465 -3.39 24.92 -28.34
C VAL A 465 -2.02 24.76 -27.71
N VAL A 466 -1.91 24.83 -26.38
CA VAL A 466 -0.64 24.59 -25.67
C VAL A 466 -0.12 23.19 -25.92
N GLU A 467 -0.96 22.16 -25.84
CA GLU A 467 -0.58 20.77 -26.12
C GLU A 467 -0.14 20.57 -27.57
N ALA A 468 -0.85 21.16 -28.54
CA ALA A 468 -0.52 21.05 -29.95
C ALA A 468 0.81 21.76 -30.27
N LEU A 469 1.02 22.98 -29.75
CA LEU A 469 2.30 23.69 -29.87
C LEU A 469 3.43 22.89 -29.20
N TRP A 470 3.24 22.48 -27.94
CA TRP A 470 4.25 21.73 -27.18
C TRP A 470 4.67 20.41 -27.84
N SER A 471 3.72 19.73 -28.49
CA SER A 471 3.97 18.48 -29.23
C SER A 471 4.75 18.69 -30.51
N ARG A 472 4.62 19.87 -31.16
CA ARG A 472 5.39 20.23 -32.35
C ARG A 472 6.77 20.82 -32.04
N MET A 473 6.98 21.31 -30.81
CA MET A 473 8.27 21.83 -30.36
C MET A 473 9.28 20.70 -30.11
N ALA A 474 10.55 20.96 -30.43
CA ALA A 474 11.64 19.99 -30.28
C ALA A 474 12.40 20.16 -28.95
N THR A 475 12.70 19.05 -28.27
CA THR A 475 13.58 19.05 -27.09
C THR A 475 14.97 19.52 -27.50
N VAL A 476 15.49 20.52 -26.79
CA VAL A 476 16.81 21.09 -27.10
C VAL A 476 17.94 20.10 -26.78
N PRO A 477 19.10 20.16 -27.45
CA PRO A 477 20.22 19.25 -27.21
C PRO A 477 21.16 19.71 -26.08
N ASP A 478 20.85 20.82 -25.40
CA ASP A 478 21.70 21.42 -24.36
C ASP A 478 22.07 20.41 -23.26
N ASP A 479 23.35 20.42 -22.88
CA ASP A 479 23.87 19.57 -21.81
C ASP A 479 23.22 19.92 -20.47
N LEU A 480 22.83 18.89 -19.72
CA LEU A 480 22.24 19.10 -18.39
C LEU A 480 23.28 19.69 -17.42
N PRO A 481 22.85 20.57 -16.49
CA PRO A 481 23.70 21.06 -15.42
C PRO A 481 24.25 19.89 -14.58
N LYS A 482 25.41 20.09 -13.94
CA LYS A 482 25.99 19.07 -13.06
C LYS A 482 25.17 18.97 -11.78
N VAL A 483 25.27 17.83 -11.10
CA VAL A 483 24.55 17.57 -9.84
C VAL A 483 24.73 18.69 -8.81
N ARG A 484 25.96 19.22 -8.68
CA ARG A 484 26.27 20.31 -7.74
C ARG A 484 25.57 21.62 -8.09
N ASP A 485 25.40 21.90 -9.39
CA ASP A 485 24.73 23.11 -9.85
C ASP A 485 23.22 22.99 -9.58
N VAL A 486 22.65 21.79 -9.80
CA VAL A 486 21.24 21.50 -9.47
C VAL A 486 21.00 21.54 -7.96
N ALA A 487 21.95 21.07 -7.13
CA ALA A 487 21.85 21.16 -5.67
C ALA A 487 21.83 22.60 -5.16
N GLY A 488 22.63 23.47 -5.79
CA GLY A 488 22.73 24.89 -5.45
C GLY A 488 21.57 25.76 -5.93
N ASP A 489 20.75 25.26 -6.85
CA ASP A 489 19.63 25.99 -7.44
C ASP A 489 18.30 25.27 -7.17
N ARG A 490 17.45 25.90 -6.35
CA ARG A 490 16.15 25.35 -5.98
C ARG A 490 15.20 25.24 -7.16
N ASP A 491 15.29 26.13 -8.14
CA ASP A 491 14.42 26.08 -9.33
C ASP A 491 14.84 24.92 -10.24
N ALA A 492 16.15 24.69 -10.40
CA ALA A 492 16.67 23.52 -11.10
C ALA A 492 16.29 22.20 -10.39
N ALA A 493 16.44 22.13 -9.07
CA ALA A 493 16.03 20.96 -8.29
C ALA A 493 14.52 20.71 -8.39
N SER A 494 13.71 21.78 -8.37
CA SER A 494 12.27 21.67 -8.57
C SER A 494 11.91 21.17 -9.96
N ALA A 495 12.60 21.64 -11.01
CA ALA A 495 12.40 21.17 -12.37
C ALA A 495 12.77 19.69 -12.54
N LEU A 496 13.85 19.23 -11.89
CA LEU A 496 14.22 17.81 -11.87
C LEU A 496 13.15 16.97 -11.16
N LEU A 497 12.66 17.44 -10.00
CA LEU A 497 11.63 16.75 -9.25
C LEU A 497 10.32 16.58 -10.05
N GLU A 498 9.87 17.63 -10.73
CA GLU A 498 8.69 17.54 -11.59
C GLU A 498 8.92 16.61 -12.78
N GLY A 499 10.15 16.59 -13.34
CA GLY A 499 10.54 15.60 -14.36
C GLY A 499 10.46 14.15 -13.85
N MET A 500 10.80 13.92 -12.59
CA MET A 500 10.65 12.61 -11.93
C MET A 500 9.18 12.23 -11.70
N ARG A 501 8.32 13.20 -11.35
CA ARG A 501 6.90 12.98 -11.07
C ARG A 501 6.08 12.63 -12.30
N GLU A 502 6.36 13.26 -13.43
CA GLU A 502 5.61 13.02 -14.68
C GLU A 502 6.09 11.79 -15.47
N THR A 503 7.31 11.31 -15.20
CA THR A 503 7.82 10.12 -15.87
C THR A 503 7.17 8.87 -15.31
N ASP A 504 6.64 8.00 -16.16
CA ASP A 504 6.14 6.68 -15.77
C ASP A 504 7.30 5.75 -15.38
N ILE A 505 7.29 5.30 -14.11
CA ILE A 505 8.36 4.51 -13.49
C ILE A 505 7.73 3.26 -12.87
N LEU A 506 8.42 2.12 -13.02
CA LEU A 506 7.97 0.85 -12.47
C LEU A 506 7.86 0.92 -10.94
N ALA A 507 6.83 0.27 -10.40
CA ALA A 507 6.62 0.15 -8.96
C ALA A 507 7.88 -0.37 -8.21
N PRO A 508 8.17 0.17 -7.01
CA PRO A 508 9.24 -0.32 -6.14
C PRO A 508 9.13 -1.83 -5.89
N PRO A 509 10.24 -2.50 -5.59
CA PRO A 509 10.23 -3.90 -5.21
C PRO A 509 9.56 -4.08 -3.83
N THR A 510 9.03 -5.28 -3.59
CA THR A 510 8.20 -5.62 -2.42
C THR A 510 8.95 -6.41 -1.35
N ASP A 511 10.21 -6.71 -1.59
CA ASP A 511 11.18 -7.35 -0.67
C ASP A 511 11.45 -6.49 0.58
N CYS A 512 11.20 -5.19 0.51
CA CYS A 512 11.19 -4.30 1.68
C CYS A 512 9.98 -4.47 2.60
N LEU A 513 9.00 -5.29 2.22
CA LEU A 513 7.81 -5.58 3.03
C LEU A 513 7.81 -7.03 3.49
N ALA A 514 7.49 -7.22 4.76
CA ALA A 514 7.17 -8.50 5.37
C ALA A 514 5.66 -8.56 5.68
N PRO A 515 4.81 -8.97 4.71
CA PRO A 515 3.40 -9.22 4.98
C PRO A 515 3.23 -10.34 6.02
N ILE A 516 2.06 -10.43 6.63
CA ILE A 516 1.75 -11.53 7.55
C ILE A 516 1.46 -12.80 6.74
N THR A 517 0.81 -12.67 5.59
CA THR A 517 0.20 -13.71 4.73
C THR A 517 -1.15 -14.22 5.24
N SER A 518 -2.05 -14.56 4.31
CA SER A 518 -3.40 -15.03 4.61
C SER A 518 -3.41 -16.23 5.56
N GLU A 519 -2.51 -17.18 5.36
CA GLU A 519 -2.33 -18.36 6.23
C GLU A 519 -2.05 -17.97 7.69
N LEU A 520 -1.15 -17.00 7.91
CA LEU A 520 -0.78 -16.57 9.26
C LEU A 520 -1.83 -15.61 9.87
N VAL A 521 -2.53 -14.82 9.06
CA VAL A 521 -3.69 -14.03 9.53
C VAL A 521 -4.78 -14.98 10.06
N GLU A 522 -5.07 -16.05 9.32
CA GLU A 522 -6.03 -17.07 9.74
C GLU A 522 -5.57 -17.81 11.00
N ALA A 523 -4.28 -18.17 11.09
CA ALA A 523 -3.70 -18.80 12.28
C ALA A 523 -3.79 -17.88 13.52
N GLY A 524 -3.54 -16.58 13.35
CA GLY A 524 -3.69 -15.58 14.41
C GLY A 524 -5.12 -15.43 14.91
N LEU A 525 -6.10 -15.45 13.99
CA LEU A 525 -7.52 -15.41 14.36
C LEU A 525 -7.97 -16.68 15.07
N LYS A 526 -7.62 -17.87 14.55
CA LYS A 526 -7.94 -19.18 15.16
C LYS A 526 -7.35 -19.35 16.56
N LYS A 527 -6.19 -18.74 16.81
CA LYS A 527 -5.51 -18.80 18.10
C LYS A 527 -6.27 -18.05 19.19
N GLU A 528 -6.88 -16.91 18.85
CA GLU A 528 -7.39 -15.93 19.84
C GLU A 528 -8.91 -15.78 19.85
N PHE A 529 -9.60 -16.32 18.85
CA PHE A 529 -11.04 -16.29 18.72
C PHE A 529 -11.54 -17.68 18.37
N ASP A 530 -12.50 -18.21 19.16
CA ASP A 530 -13.18 -19.47 18.85
C ASP A 530 -14.41 -19.20 17.98
N ALA A 531 -14.26 -19.43 16.69
CA ALA A 531 -15.26 -19.20 15.65
C ALA A 531 -15.48 -20.43 14.77
N ASP A 532 -16.69 -20.53 14.19
CA ASP A 532 -17.08 -21.65 13.31
C ASP A 532 -16.41 -21.57 11.93
N PHE A 533 -15.95 -20.38 11.53
CA PHE A 533 -15.47 -20.07 10.19
C PHE A 533 -14.38 -19.00 10.22
N TYR A 534 -13.37 -19.17 9.37
CA TYR A 534 -12.29 -18.20 9.16
C TYR A 534 -12.01 -18.07 7.66
N ALA A 535 -11.68 -16.85 7.23
CA ALA A 535 -11.19 -16.56 5.90
C ALA A 535 -10.16 -15.43 5.97
N ALA A 536 -9.17 -15.43 5.09
CA ALA A 536 -8.18 -14.37 5.00
C ALA A 536 -7.73 -14.15 3.56
N ALA A 537 -7.36 -12.91 3.23
CA ALA A 537 -6.86 -12.50 1.93
C ALA A 537 -5.63 -11.61 2.11
N THR A 538 -4.60 -11.84 1.30
CA THR A 538 -3.42 -10.98 1.17
C THR A 538 -3.39 -10.50 -0.27
N ARG A 539 -3.40 -9.19 -0.45
CA ARG A 539 -3.38 -8.57 -1.78
C ARG A 539 -1.96 -8.45 -2.32
N ASP A 540 -1.86 -8.23 -3.62
CA ASP A 540 -0.59 -7.85 -4.24
C ASP A 540 -0.17 -6.46 -3.73
N ALA A 541 1.13 -6.16 -3.76
CA ALA A 541 1.60 -4.86 -3.33
C ALA A 541 1.20 -3.77 -4.33
N ASP A 542 0.82 -2.62 -3.80
CA ASP A 542 0.58 -1.40 -4.56
C ASP A 542 1.47 -0.27 -4.00
N VAL A 543 1.39 0.94 -4.58
CA VAL A 543 2.33 2.02 -4.30
C VAL A 543 1.57 3.30 -4.01
N HIS A 544 1.92 3.95 -2.91
CA HIS A 544 1.44 5.29 -2.60
C HIS A 544 2.61 6.21 -2.30
N GLY A 545 2.69 7.35 -2.99
CA GLY A 545 3.75 8.33 -2.73
C GLY A 545 5.14 7.71 -2.80
N GLY A 546 5.38 6.78 -3.72
CA GLY A 546 6.64 6.05 -3.88
C GLY A 546 6.96 5.00 -2.80
N ASP A 547 6.12 4.83 -1.79
CA ASP A 547 6.26 3.80 -0.77
C ASP A 547 5.36 2.60 -1.12
N PRO A 548 5.91 1.38 -1.26
CA PRO A 548 5.10 0.19 -1.48
C PRO A 548 4.27 -0.10 -0.22
N PHE A 549 3.08 -0.66 -0.43
CA PHE A 549 2.23 -1.14 0.63
C PHE A 549 1.48 -2.41 0.23
N ILE A 550 1.14 -3.24 1.23
CA ILE A 550 0.33 -4.44 1.08
C ILE A 550 -0.82 -4.36 2.07
N VAL A 551 -2.01 -4.78 1.63
CA VAL A 551 -3.20 -4.87 2.49
C VAL A 551 -3.62 -6.33 2.66
N GLU A 552 -3.95 -6.68 3.90
CA GLU A 552 -4.39 -8.01 4.28
C GLU A 552 -5.67 -7.89 5.11
N ALA A 553 -6.62 -8.78 4.86
CA ALA A 553 -7.88 -8.81 5.59
C ALA A 553 -8.18 -10.22 6.09
N GLY A 554 -8.77 -10.32 7.28
CA GLY A 554 -9.22 -11.58 7.88
C GLY A 554 -10.62 -11.44 8.45
N ILE A 555 -11.42 -12.50 8.38
CA ILE A 555 -12.76 -12.57 8.95
C ILE A 555 -12.89 -13.86 9.75
N ALA A 556 -13.30 -13.75 11.01
CA ALA A 556 -13.77 -14.88 11.83
C ALA A 556 -15.27 -14.71 12.10
N TYR A 557 -16.05 -15.80 12.04
CA TYR A 557 -17.50 -15.76 12.20
C TYR A 557 -18.06 -16.94 13.00
N GLY A 558 -19.00 -16.67 13.90
CA GLY A 558 -19.72 -17.69 14.69
C GLY A 558 -18.99 -18.12 15.96
N GLY A 559 -19.24 -19.35 16.42
CA GLY A 559 -18.66 -19.88 17.65
C GLY A 559 -19.09 -19.09 18.90
N ASP A 560 -18.10 -18.73 19.72
CA ASP A 560 -18.28 -18.00 20.99
C ASP A 560 -18.28 -16.47 20.82
N LEU A 561 -18.25 -15.98 19.58
CA LEU A 561 -18.31 -14.55 19.29
C LEU A 561 -19.68 -13.95 19.65
N GLU A 562 -19.68 -12.72 20.18
CA GLU A 562 -20.89 -12.02 20.58
C GLU A 562 -21.82 -11.75 19.40
N ALA A 563 -23.03 -12.32 19.43
CA ALA A 563 -24.00 -12.17 18.35
C ALA A 563 -24.75 -10.83 18.38
N GLU A 564 -24.80 -10.16 19.54
CA GLU A 564 -25.47 -8.87 19.73
C GLU A 564 -24.44 -7.74 19.73
N GLY A 565 -24.59 -6.78 18.81
CA GLY A 565 -23.73 -5.60 18.75
C GLY A 565 -23.08 -5.41 17.39
N SER A 566 -22.21 -4.40 17.31
CA SER A 566 -21.36 -4.17 16.14
C SER A 566 -20.24 -5.21 16.11
N VAL A 567 -19.84 -5.63 14.91
CA VAL A 567 -18.67 -6.49 14.73
C VAL A 567 -17.41 -5.88 15.34
N ASP A 568 -16.51 -6.74 15.80
CA ASP A 568 -15.21 -6.32 16.32
C ASP A 568 -14.24 -6.06 15.15
N LEU A 569 -13.74 -4.82 15.07
CA LEU A 569 -12.78 -4.40 14.05
C LEU A 569 -11.38 -4.30 14.66
N LEU A 570 -10.51 -5.22 14.25
CA LEU A 570 -9.08 -5.24 14.54
C LEU A 570 -8.35 -4.48 13.43
N ARG A 571 -7.58 -3.45 13.81
CA ARG A 571 -6.85 -2.59 12.88
C ARG A 571 -5.36 -2.70 13.16
N PHE A 572 -4.57 -2.93 12.12
CA PHE A 572 -3.14 -3.11 12.22
C PHE A 572 -2.40 -2.28 11.19
N ALA A 573 -1.26 -1.72 11.58
CA ALA A 573 -0.31 -1.09 10.68
C ALA A 573 1.10 -1.60 11.00
N ASN A 574 1.82 -2.12 10.00
CA ASN A 574 3.15 -2.73 10.18
C ASN A 574 3.21 -3.71 11.38
N ARG A 575 2.20 -4.59 11.52
CA ARG A 575 2.02 -5.52 12.65
C ARG A 575 1.89 -4.89 14.04
N VAL A 576 1.56 -3.60 14.11
CA VAL A 576 1.23 -2.89 15.36
C VAL A 576 -0.29 -2.67 15.45
N PRO A 577 -0.95 -3.06 16.54
CA PRO A 577 -2.37 -2.78 16.74
C PRO A 577 -2.67 -1.29 16.94
N LEU A 578 -3.74 -0.85 16.28
CA LEU A 578 -4.29 0.50 16.43
C LEU A 578 -5.50 0.45 17.37
N VAL A 579 -5.31 0.77 18.66
CA VAL A 579 -6.37 0.64 19.68
C VAL A 579 -7.19 1.91 19.90
N TYR A 580 -6.63 3.10 19.62
CA TYR A 580 -7.31 4.40 19.79
C TYR A 580 -7.83 4.98 18.46
N GLN A 581 -8.63 6.06 18.54
CA GLN A 581 -9.06 6.87 17.39
C GLN A 581 -9.74 6.11 16.23
N ARG A 582 -10.55 5.08 16.53
CA ARG A 582 -11.29 4.30 15.51
C ARG A 582 -12.09 5.19 14.53
N GLY A 583 -12.69 6.28 15.03
CA GLY A 583 -13.54 7.17 14.22
C GLY A 583 -12.83 8.02 13.16
N ALA A 584 -11.50 8.14 13.21
CA ALA A 584 -10.71 8.93 12.26
C ALA A 584 -9.85 8.06 11.33
N CYS A 585 -10.10 6.74 11.31
CA CYS A 585 -9.24 5.78 10.62
C CYS A 585 -9.84 5.30 9.32
N ALA A 586 -9.06 5.36 8.24
CA ALA A 586 -9.45 4.89 6.90
C ALA A 586 -10.05 3.47 6.91
N THR A 587 -9.42 2.52 7.62
CA THR A 587 -9.92 1.14 7.76
C THR A 587 -11.35 1.07 8.30
N THR A 588 -11.69 1.93 9.26
CA THR A 588 -13.03 1.97 9.85
C THR A 588 -14.03 2.58 8.89
N ASP A 589 -13.64 3.60 8.14
CA ASP A 589 -14.51 4.27 7.19
C ASP A 589 -14.79 3.39 5.96
N VAL A 590 -13.79 2.64 5.47
CA VAL A 590 -13.96 1.62 4.42
C VAL A 590 -14.89 0.49 4.89
N VAL A 591 -14.71 -0.03 6.11
CA VAL A 591 -15.62 -1.08 6.62
C VAL A 591 -17.06 -0.59 6.71
N LYS A 592 -17.29 0.68 7.09
CA LYS A 592 -18.65 1.26 7.12
C LYS A 592 -19.26 1.46 5.73
N SER A 593 -18.44 1.67 4.69
CA SER A 593 -18.90 1.92 3.32
C SER A 593 -19.30 0.63 2.59
N ILE A 594 -18.73 -0.51 2.98
CA ILE A 594 -19.06 -1.82 2.40
C ILE A 594 -20.51 -2.20 2.71
N GLY A 595 -21.24 -2.65 1.68
CA GLY A 595 -22.60 -3.15 1.79
C GLY A 595 -22.68 -4.57 2.34
N TRP A 596 -22.52 -4.74 3.65
CA TRP A 596 -22.39 -6.03 4.34
C TRP A 596 -23.61 -6.96 4.23
N ARG A 597 -24.81 -6.40 3.99
CA ARG A 597 -26.02 -7.18 3.70
C ARG A 597 -25.85 -8.12 2.50
N ASN A 598 -25.04 -7.71 1.52
CA ASN A 598 -24.74 -8.52 0.33
C ASN A 598 -23.86 -9.72 0.64
N TYR A 599 -23.18 -9.72 1.80
CA TYR A 599 -22.28 -10.76 2.29
C TYR A 599 -22.88 -11.58 3.44
N GLY A 600 -24.09 -11.24 3.90
CA GLY A 600 -24.86 -12.04 4.84
C GLY A 600 -24.84 -11.57 6.29
N LEU A 601 -24.13 -10.48 6.60
CA LEU A 601 -24.21 -9.79 7.90
C LEU A 601 -25.33 -8.75 7.90
N ASP A 602 -25.87 -8.45 9.08
CA ASP A 602 -26.83 -7.36 9.22
C ASP A 602 -26.10 -6.00 9.27
N GLN A 603 -26.76 -4.96 8.81
CA GLN A 603 -26.23 -3.59 8.79
C GLN A 603 -27.43 -2.65 8.81
N PRO A 604 -27.96 -2.30 9.99
CA PRO A 604 -29.11 -1.42 10.12
C PRO A 604 -28.89 -0.08 9.40
N GLY A 605 -29.88 0.39 8.64
CA GLY A 605 -29.75 1.63 7.86
C GLY A 605 -28.90 1.53 6.58
N GLY A 606 -28.29 0.39 6.27
CA GLY A 606 -27.56 0.14 5.02
C GLY A 606 -26.22 0.87 4.89
N SER A 607 -25.76 1.54 5.96
CA SER A 607 -24.45 2.18 6.08
C SER A 607 -23.99 2.11 7.53
N GLY A 608 -22.69 2.17 7.78
CA GLY A 608 -22.12 2.08 9.13
C GLY A 608 -21.58 0.69 9.45
N MET A 609 -21.21 0.46 10.72
CA MET A 609 -20.63 -0.83 11.13
C MET A 609 -21.67 -1.95 11.01
N PRO A 610 -21.31 -3.10 10.43
CA PRO A 610 -22.20 -4.26 10.43
C PRO A 610 -22.35 -4.83 11.84
N SER A 611 -23.39 -5.62 12.04
CA SER A 611 -23.72 -6.30 13.28
C SER A 611 -23.78 -7.82 13.10
N GLY A 612 -23.29 -8.55 14.08
CA GLY A 612 -23.30 -10.01 14.13
C GLY A 612 -22.04 -10.58 14.80
N PRO A 613 -22.00 -11.92 15.00
CA PRO A 613 -20.90 -12.62 15.65
C PRO A 613 -19.70 -12.75 14.71
N ALA A 614 -19.04 -11.62 14.43
CA ALA A 614 -17.92 -11.57 13.50
C ALA A 614 -16.81 -10.64 14.01
N VAL A 615 -15.58 -11.04 13.71
CA VAL A 615 -14.36 -10.25 13.89
C VAL A 615 -13.78 -9.98 12.51
N ILE A 616 -13.45 -8.73 12.23
CA ILE A 616 -12.80 -8.30 10.99
C ILE A 616 -11.41 -7.78 11.35
N SER A 617 -10.38 -8.36 10.76
CA SER A 617 -9.00 -7.92 10.84
C SER A 617 -8.60 -7.22 9.55
N ILE A 618 -7.94 -6.07 9.66
CA ILE A 618 -7.33 -5.37 8.53
C ILE A 618 -5.92 -4.95 8.90
N HIS A 619 -4.96 -5.36 8.10
CA HIS A 619 -3.55 -5.02 8.23
C HIS A 619 -3.05 -4.28 7.00
N VAL A 620 -2.35 -3.17 7.23
CA VAL A 620 -1.64 -2.42 6.19
C VAL A 620 -0.15 -2.45 6.52
N ALA A 621 0.66 -3.02 5.62
CA ALA A 621 2.12 -3.01 5.71
C ALA A 621 2.68 -2.00 4.71
N SER A 622 3.60 -1.14 5.13
CA SER A 622 4.32 -0.21 4.24
C SER A 622 5.67 0.18 4.84
N THR A 623 6.61 0.61 3.99
CA THR A 623 7.85 1.30 4.43
C THR A 623 7.52 2.60 5.17
N ASN A 624 6.46 3.28 4.74
CA ASN A 624 6.00 4.54 5.33
C ASN A 624 4.48 4.57 5.49
N VAL A 625 4.00 4.21 6.67
CA VAL A 625 2.57 4.23 6.95
C VAL A 625 2.05 5.66 7.12
N PRO A 626 1.02 6.09 6.38
CA PRO A 626 0.45 7.43 6.50
C PRO A 626 -0.48 7.51 7.72
N PHE A 627 0.05 7.95 8.86
CA PHE A 627 -0.74 8.20 10.06
C PHE A 627 -1.35 9.60 10.06
N THR A 628 -2.50 9.74 10.72
CA THR A 628 -3.16 11.05 10.96
C THR A 628 -2.44 11.92 11.99
N SER A 629 -1.61 11.31 12.84
CA SER A 629 -0.84 11.98 13.90
C SER A 629 0.37 11.16 14.31
N GLU A 630 1.32 11.81 15.00
CA GLU A 630 2.56 11.19 15.50
C GLU A 630 2.34 10.06 16.53
N SER A 631 1.15 9.97 17.14
CA SER A 631 0.83 8.91 18.11
C SER A 631 0.49 7.56 17.46
N LYS A 632 0.41 7.51 16.12
CA LYS A 632 0.21 6.29 15.32
C LYS A 632 -1.01 5.48 15.74
N ASP A 633 -2.17 6.13 15.83
CA ASP A 633 -3.43 5.51 16.27
C ASP A 633 -4.46 5.31 15.14
N ALA A 634 -4.29 6.02 14.03
CA ALA A 634 -5.19 5.93 12.89
C ALA A 634 -4.47 6.21 11.57
N LEU A 635 -4.71 5.34 10.60
CA LEU A 635 -4.38 5.52 9.19
C LEU A 635 -5.18 6.68 8.59
N ALA A 636 -4.49 7.53 7.82
CA ALA A 636 -5.08 8.62 7.06
C ALA A 636 -5.85 8.10 5.84
N ASN A 637 -6.82 8.90 5.39
CA ASN A 637 -7.68 8.58 4.24
C ASN A 637 -6.93 8.87 2.93
N ILE A 638 -6.22 7.86 2.45
CA ILE A 638 -5.48 7.87 1.19
C ILE A 638 -6.24 7.00 0.18
N PRO A 639 -6.71 7.55 -0.96
CA PRO A 639 -7.56 6.82 -1.91
C PRO A 639 -7.00 5.46 -2.34
N ALA A 640 -5.71 5.39 -2.71
CA ALA A 640 -5.07 4.14 -3.12
C ALA A 640 -5.10 3.06 -2.02
N ILE A 641 -4.92 3.46 -0.75
CA ILE A 641 -4.96 2.53 0.38
C ILE A 641 -6.41 2.12 0.70
N GLU A 642 -7.36 3.06 0.63
CA GLU A 642 -8.78 2.79 0.86
C GLU A 642 -9.35 1.79 -0.14
N ASP A 643 -9.05 1.98 -1.43
CA ASP A 643 -9.47 1.09 -2.52
C ASP A 643 -8.93 -0.33 -2.28
N GLU A 644 -7.66 -0.47 -1.91
CA GLU A 644 -7.05 -1.79 -1.69
C GLU A 644 -7.57 -2.47 -0.40
N ILE A 645 -7.86 -1.69 0.66
CA ILE A 645 -8.56 -2.20 1.85
C ILE A 645 -9.95 -2.72 1.47
N GLU A 646 -10.70 -1.97 0.66
CA GLU A 646 -12.03 -2.38 0.22
C GLU A 646 -11.97 -3.70 -0.56
N LEU A 647 -10.99 -3.85 -1.46
CA LEU A 647 -10.79 -5.07 -2.23
C LEU A 647 -10.41 -6.27 -1.35
N ALA A 648 -9.44 -6.10 -0.42
CA ALA A 648 -9.01 -7.14 0.51
C ALA A 648 -10.17 -7.66 1.37
N VAL A 649 -10.94 -6.75 1.98
CA VAL A 649 -12.07 -7.11 2.84
C VAL A 649 -13.17 -7.80 2.04
N ARG A 650 -13.45 -7.34 0.81
CA ARG A 650 -14.44 -7.97 -0.07
C ARG A 650 -14.07 -9.38 -0.48
N GLU A 651 -12.78 -9.65 -0.65
CA GLU A 651 -12.27 -10.98 -0.99
C GLU A 651 -12.59 -11.99 0.12
N ALA A 652 -12.20 -11.70 1.36
CA ALA A 652 -12.55 -12.52 2.52
C ALA A 652 -14.08 -12.61 2.76
N ALA A 653 -14.81 -11.50 2.54
CA ALA A 653 -16.27 -11.48 2.72
C ALA A 653 -17.03 -12.35 1.70
N ARG A 654 -16.48 -12.59 0.50
CA ARG A 654 -17.08 -13.52 -0.49
C ARG A 654 -17.04 -14.97 0.00
N GLU A 655 -15.98 -15.36 0.70
CA GLU A 655 -15.90 -16.69 1.30
C GLU A 655 -16.89 -16.85 2.45
N LEU A 656 -16.98 -15.85 3.34
CA LEU A 656 -18.01 -15.80 4.39
C LEU A 656 -19.41 -15.95 3.80
N LYS A 657 -19.72 -15.20 2.74
CA LYS A 657 -21.01 -15.30 2.05
C LYS A 657 -21.30 -16.72 1.58
N SER A 658 -20.30 -17.40 1.02
CA SER A 658 -20.44 -18.77 0.51
C SER A 658 -20.71 -19.75 1.65
N TYR A 659 -19.98 -19.61 2.77
CA TYR A 659 -20.22 -20.38 4.00
C TYR A 659 -21.64 -20.14 4.57
N LEU A 660 -22.07 -18.89 4.72
CA LEU A 660 -23.40 -18.55 5.24
C LEU A 660 -24.53 -19.06 4.34
N ASN A 661 -24.36 -18.97 3.01
CA ASN A 661 -25.32 -19.51 2.06
C ASN A 661 -25.44 -21.04 2.17
N LYS A 662 -24.30 -21.74 2.32
CA LYS A 662 -24.26 -23.18 2.55
C LYS A 662 -25.00 -23.55 3.85
N ARG A 663 -24.69 -22.88 4.96
CA ARG A 663 -25.34 -23.08 6.27
C ARG A 663 -26.85 -22.83 6.23
N ARG A 664 -27.30 -21.74 5.59
CA ARG A 664 -28.73 -21.44 5.40
C ARG A 664 -29.44 -22.47 4.53
N SER A 665 -28.78 -22.98 3.49
CA SER A 665 -29.32 -24.02 2.61
C SER A 665 -29.55 -25.33 3.38
N LEU A 666 -28.57 -25.77 4.16
CA LEU A 666 -28.66 -26.96 5.01
C LEU A 666 -29.76 -26.80 6.08
N GLN A 667 -29.83 -25.63 6.74
CA GLN A 667 -30.87 -25.37 7.74
C GLN A 667 -32.29 -25.42 7.13
N LYS A 668 -32.49 -24.85 5.94
CA LYS A 668 -33.78 -24.94 5.22
C LYS A 668 -34.10 -26.38 4.80
N ARG A 669 -33.10 -27.15 4.39
CA ARG A 669 -33.27 -28.58 4.07
C ARG A 669 -33.72 -29.37 5.30
N ARG A 670 -33.05 -29.19 6.45
CA ARG A 670 -33.43 -29.81 7.72
C ARG A 670 -34.84 -29.44 8.15
N GLN A 671 -35.20 -28.16 8.10
CA GLN A 671 -36.59 -27.72 8.40
C GLN A 671 -37.61 -28.37 7.47
N LYS A 672 -37.30 -28.48 6.17
CA LYS A 672 -38.16 -29.16 5.19
C LYS A 672 -38.31 -30.65 5.54
N GLN A 673 -37.21 -31.33 5.88
CA GLN A 673 -37.21 -32.74 6.30
C GLN A 673 -38.05 -32.95 7.56
N ASP A 674 -37.89 -32.12 8.59
CA ASP A 674 -38.67 -32.19 9.84
C ASP A 674 -40.17 -31.97 9.62
N VAL A 675 -40.54 -31.10 8.67
CA VAL A 675 -41.93 -30.87 8.29
C VAL A 675 -42.47 -32.06 7.51
N LEU A 676 -41.75 -32.54 6.51
CA LEU A 676 -42.16 -33.68 5.69
C LEU A 676 -42.26 -34.97 6.51
N GLY A 677 -41.34 -35.21 7.45
CA GLY A 677 -41.34 -36.40 8.30
C GLY A 677 -42.57 -36.48 9.20
N ARG A 678 -43.17 -35.33 9.54
CA ARG A 678 -44.46 -35.28 10.26
C ARG A 678 -45.67 -35.42 9.33
N ILE A 679 -45.62 -34.77 8.17
CA ILE A 679 -46.79 -34.68 7.27
C ILE A 679 -46.99 -35.96 6.42
N LEU A 680 -45.91 -36.57 5.91
CA LEU A 680 -46.00 -37.73 5.01
C LEU A 680 -46.73 -38.93 5.64
N PRO A 681 -46.41 -39.36 6.88
CA PRO A 681 -47.14 -40.43 7.56
C PRO A 681 -48.63 -40.11 7.74
N GLU A 682 -48.95 -38.89 8.19
CA GLU A 682 -50.35 -38.48 8.38
C GLU A 682 -51.14 -38.44 7.07
N MET A 683 -50.51 -38.01 5.98
CA MET A 683 -51.13 -38.00 4.66
C MET A 683 -51.39 -39.41 4.16
N ALA A 684 -50.42 -40.32 4.32
CA ALA A 684 -50.58 -41.72 3.94
C ALA A 684 -51.75 -42.37 4.70
N ASP A 685 -51.84 -42.15 6.01
CA ASP A 685 -52.90 -42.69 6.87
C ASP A 685 -54.27 -42.14 6.44
N LYS A 686 -54.40 -40.81 6.31
CA LYS A 686 -55.66 -40.17 5.90
C LYS A 686 -56.11 -40.58 4.51
N VAL A 687 -55.19 -40.74 3.56
CA VAL A 687 -55.53 -41.18 2.20
C VAL A 687 -56.02 -42.62 2.22
N ALA A 688 -55.32 -43.50 2.93
CA ALA A 688 -55.71 -44.91 3.11
C ALA A 688 -57.11 -45.03 3.71
N ASP A 689 -57.38 -44.27 4.78
CA ASP A 689 -58.68 -44.21 5.46
C ASP A 689 -59.80 -43.71 4.53
N VAL A 690 -59.54 -42.68 3.71
CA VAL A 690 -60.55 -42.08 2.82
C VAL A 690 -60.89 -42.99 1.64
N VAL A 691 -59.90 -43.70 1.09
CA VAL A 691 -60.09 -44.59 -0.07
C VAL A 691 -60.39 -46.04 0.30
N ASP A 692 -60.38 -46.38 1.59
CA ASP A 692 -60.55 -47.73 2.13
C ASP A 692 -59.59 -48.74 1.47
N ARG A 693 -58.30 -48.38 1.48
CA ARG A 693 -57.21 -49.20 0.92
C ARG A 693 -56.03 -49.28 1.88
N GLU A 694 -55.13 -50.22 1.62
CA GLU A 694 -53.86 -50.32 2.34
C GLU A 694 -53.06 -49.02 2.25
N ARG A 695 -52.31 -48.75 3.33
CA ARG A 695 -51.46 -47.56 3.45
C ARG A 695 -50.47 -47.51 2.26
N PRO A 696 -50.38 -46.39 1.53
CA PRO A 696 -49.40 -46.28 0.47
C PRO A 696 -48.00 -46.36 1.07
N ASN A 697 -47.10 -47.10 0.41
CA ASN A 697 -45.71 -47.15 0.81
C ASN A 697 -45.07 -45.76 0.60
N ILE A 698 -44.56 -45.17 1.69
CA ILE A 698 -43.87 -43.88 1.70
C ILE A 698 -42.34 -44.02 1.80
N ASP A 699 -41.84 -45.25 1.83
CA ASP A 699 -40.41 -45.57 1.79
C ASP A 699 -39.81 -44.96 0.51
N GLY A 700 -38.61 -44.38 0.65
CA GLY A 700 -37.95 -43.60 -0.40
C GLY A 700 -38.67 -42.31 -0.85
N ALA A 701 -39.91 -42.02 -0.42
CA ALA A 701 -40.64 -40.81 -0.84
C ALA A 701 -39.98 -39.54 -0.31
N MET A 702 -39.42 -39.60 0.91
CA MET A 702 -38.65 -38.52 1.49
C MET A 702 -37.42 -38.17 0.64
N ALA A 703 -36.64 -39.18 0.26
CA ALA A 703 -35.42 -39.03 -0.52
C ALA A 703 -35.72 -38.39 -1.89
N ARG A 704 -36.79 -38.85 -2.55
CA ARG A 704 -37.28 -38.29 -3.82
C ARG A 704 -37.77 -36.85 -3.73
N ILE A 705 -38.49 -36.48 -2.67
CA ILE A 705 -38.98 -35.09 -2.48
C ILE A 705 -37.84 -34.13 -2.12
N MET A 706 -36.79 -34.65 -1.49
CA MET A 706 -35.62 -33.90 -1.04
C MET A 706 -34.48 -33.86 -2.07
N ASN A 707 -34.57 -34.65 -3.14
CA ASN A 707 -33.48 -34.90 -4.11
C ASN A 707 -32.19 -35.31 -3.37
N ASN A 708 -32.34 -36.29 -2.47
CA ASN A 708 -31.28 -36.81 -1.63
C ASN A 708 -30.76 -38.15 -2.18
N VAL A 709 -29.61 -38.59 -1.71
CA VAL A 709 -29.15 -39.97 -1.89
C VAL A 709 -29.89 -40.84 -0.89
N SER A 710 -30.57 -41.89 -1.35
CA SER A 710 -31.16 -42.93 -0.50
C SER A 710 -30.28 -44.16 -0.45
N VAL A 711 -30.21 -44.78 0.73
CA VAL A 711 -29.64 -46.12 0.90
C VAL A 711 -30.72 -46.99 1.52
N GLU A 712 -31.16 -48.01 0.79
CA GLU A 712 -32.21 -48.94 1.21
C GLU A 712 -31.67 -50.37 1.25
N ARG A 713 -32.02 -51.13 2.30
CA ARG A 713 -31.61 -52.54 2.44
C ARG A 713 -32.76 -53.46 2.03
N GLU A 714 -32.49 -54.31 1.05
CA GLU A 714 -33.36 -55.40 0.62
C GLU A 714 -32.72 -56.74 1.03
N ARG A 715 -33.51 -57.66 1.59
CA ARG A 715 -33.06 -59.01 1.94
C ARG A 715 -33.96 -60.07 1.30
N ASP A 716 -33.38 -60.98 0.54
CA ASP A 716 -34.06 -62.15 -0.04
C ASP A 716 -33.32 -63.43 0.36
N GLY A 717 -33.78 -64.06 1.45
CA GLY A 717 -33.11 -65.21 2.06
C GLY A 717 -31.70 -64.88 2.57
N ASP A 718 -30.71 -65.61 2.05
CA ASP A 718 -29.30 -65.44 2.38
C ASP A 718 -28.64 -64.23 1.69
N THR A 719 -29.33 -63.56 0.76
CA THR A 719 -28.79 -62.42 0.00
C THR A 719 -29.22 -61.08 0.61
N VAL A 720 -28.24 -60.21 0.87
CA VAL A 720 -28.43 -58.83 1.32
C VAL A 720 -27.99 -57.88 0.22
N LYS A 721 -28.86 -56.92 -0.10
CA LYS A 721 -28.66 -55.94 -1.16
C LYS A 721 -28.87 -54.53 -0.61
N LEU A 722 -27.86 -53.68 -0.69
CA LEU A 722 -27.98 -52.25 -0.43
C LEU A 722 -28.13 -51.53 -1.77
N VAL A 723 -29.28 -50.88 -1.95
CA VAL A 723 -29.57 -50.05 -3.12
C VAL A 723 -29.28 -48.60 -2.76
N VAL A 724 -28.29 -48.02 -3.44
CA VAL A 724 -27.92 -46.62 -3.31
C VAL A 724 -28.52 -45.87 -4.50
N GLU A 725 -29.60 -45.13 -4.28
CA GLU A 725 -30.24 -44.33 -5.34
C GLU A 725 -29.85 -42.86 -5.20
N ASN A 726 -29.44 -42.22 -6.28
CA ASN A 726 -29.12 -40.79 -6.28
C ASN A 726 -30.25 -39.99 -6.94
N HIS A 727 -31.11 -39.37 -6.14
CA HIS A 727 -32.18 -38.51 -6.67
C HIS A 727 -31.75 -37.05 -6.94
N SER A 728 -30.45 -36.75 -6.90
CA SER A 728 -29.91 -35.43 -7.22
C SER A 728 -29.51 -35.32 -8.69
N ASP A 729 -29.21 -34.10 -9.16
CA ASP A 729 -28.79 -33.84 -10.55
C ASP A 729 -27.27 -33.98 -10.76
N ARG A 730 -26.51 -34.36 -9.73
CA ARG A 730 -25.04 -34.46 -9.75
C ARG A 730 -24.60 -35.86 -9.35
N THR A 731 -23.43 -36.29 -9.83
CA THR A 731 -22.80 -37.52 -9.36
C THR A 731 -22.45 -37.38 -7.88
N GLU A 732 -22.80 -38.37 -7.08
CA GLU A 732 -22.46 -38.47 -5.65
C GLU A 732 -21.62 -39.75 -5.44
N GLU A 733 -20.66 -39.69 -4.52
CA GLU A 733 -19.75 -40.79 -4.23
C GLU A 733 -19.82 -41.12 -2.73
N PRO A 734 -20.92 -41.74 -2.25
CA PRO A 734 -21.06 -42.08 -0.85
C PRO A 734 -20.10 -43.20 -0.44
N ASP A 735 -19.54 -43.10 0.77
CA ASP A 735 -18.80 -44.17 1.41
C ASP A 735 -19.77 -45.00 2.25
N VAL A 736 -20.26 -46.13 1.71
CA VAL A 736 -21.24 -47.00 2.38
C VAL A 736 -20.50 -48.10 3.12
N THR A 737 -20.71 -48.19 4.42
CA THR A 737 -20.17 -49.24 5.28
C THR A 737 -21.32 -50.02 5.93
N ASP A 738 -21.46 -51.30 5.59
CA ASP A 738 -22.42 -52.20 6.23
C ASP A 738 -21.70 -53.04 7.29
N ILE A 739 -22.14 -52.93 8.53
CA ILE A 739 -21.61 -53.64 9.69
C ILE A 739 -22.49 -54.87 9.91
N VAL A 740 -21.89 -56.05 9.85
CA VAL A 740 -22.60 -57.34 9.82
C VAL A 740 -22.07 -58.25 10.92
N SER A 741 -22.97 -58.85 11.71
CA SER A 741 -22.59 -59.72 12.84
C SER A 741 -22.13 -61.14 12.45
N ALA A 742 -22.01 -61.42 11.15
CA ALA A 742 -21.66 -62.74 10.61
C ALA A 742 -20.85 -62.58 9.31
N GLU A 743 -20.01 -63.58 9.00
CA GLU A 743 -19.07 -63.53 7.88
C GLU A 743 -19.81 -63.39 6.53
N PRO A 744 -19.59 -62.30 5.77
CA PRO A 744 -20.21 -62.10 4.49
C PRO A 744 -19.47 -62.88 3.40
N ALA A 745 -20.22 -63.56 2.53
CA ALA A 745 -19.72 -64.28 1.37
C ALA A 745 -20.26 -63.65 0.07
N ASN A 746 -19.65 -63.94 -1.08
CA ASN A 746 -20.09 -63.45 -2.41
C ASN A 746 -20.31 -61.93 -2.48
N VAL A 747 -19.40 -61.15 -1.87
CA VAL A 747 -19.47 -59.69 -1.86
C VAL A 747 -19.24 -59.13 -3.27
N SER A 748 -20.04 -58.15 -3.67
CA SER A 748 -19.97 -57.48 -4.98
C SER A 748 -18.63 -56.77 -5.20
N ASP A 749 -18.22 -56.66 -6.47
CA ASP A 749 -16.94 -56.04 -6.84
C ASP A 749 -16.78 -54.61 -6.29
N GLY A 750 -15.57 -54.28 -5.84
CA GLY A 750 -15.24 -52.96 -5.28
C GLY A 750 -15.45 -52.82 -3.77
N ALA A 751 -15.82 -53.89 -3.07
CA ALA A 751 -15.94 -53.91 -1.62
C ALA A 751 -14.60 -54.19 -0.90
N GLU A 752 -14.37 -53.52 0.22
CA GLU A 752 -13.35 -53.88 1.20
C GLU A 752 -14.01 -54.50 2.43
N VAL A 753 -13.61 -55.72 2.81
CA VAL A 753 -14.17 -56.45 3.96
C VAL A 753 -13.13 -56.51 5.07
N VAL A 754 -13.48 -56.03 6.26
CA VAL A 754 -12.62 -56.01 7.44
C VAL A 754 -13.31 -56.69 8.61
N ASP A 755 -12.66 -57.66 9.26
CA ASP A 755 -13.12 -58.30 10.50
C ASP A 755 -12.49 -57.61 11.72
N LEU A 756 -13.34 -57.21 12.66
CA LEU A 756 -12.97 -56.61 13.94
C LEU A 756 -13.77 -57.29 15.06
N ASP A 757 -13.11 -58.16 15.82
CA ASP A 757 -13.65 -58.82 17.01
C ASP A 757 -15.00 -59.54 16.80
N GLY A 758 -15.25 -60.08 15.60
CA GLY A 758 -16.47 -60.84 15.28
C GLY A 758 -17.58 -60.01 14.62
N GLU A 759 -17.34 -58.73 14.34
CA GLU A 759 -18.15 -57.89 13.47
C GLU A 759 -17.42 -57.63 12.14
N TRP A 760 -18.16 -57.73 11.03
CA TRP A 760 -17.63 -57.59 9.68
C TRP A 760 -18.05 -56.26 9.08
N PHE A 761 -17.08 -55.45 8.68
CA PHE A 761 -17.29 -54.15 8.04
C PHE A 761 -17.13 -54.33 6.52
N VAL A 762 -18.23 -54.24 5.79
CA VAL A 762 -18.22 -54.29 4.33
C VAL A 762 -18.35 -52.88 3.79
N LYS A 763 -17.26 -52.36 3.21
CA LYS A 763 -17.17 -50.97 2.75
C LYS A 763 -17.18 -50.89 1.23
N TRP A 764 -17.99 -49.99 0.68
CA TRP A 764 -18.01 -49.62 -0.73
C TRP A 764 -17.93 -48.11 -0.89
N SER A 765 -17.36 -47.65 -2.00
CA SER A 765 -17.37 -46.25 -2.43
C SER A 765 -17.93 -46.13 -3.85
N PRO A 766 -19.23 -46.43 -4.07
CA PRO A 766 -19.83 -46.36 -5.40
C PRO A 766 -19.87 -44.90 -5.91
N SER A 767 -19.60 -44.71 -7.20
CA SER A 767 -19.85 -43.44 -7.89
C SER A 767 -21.20 -43.53 -8.59
N VAL A 768 -22.19 -42.77 -8.11
CA VAL A 768 -23.59 -42.86 -8.56
C VAL A 768 -23.99 -41.58 -9.29
N PRO A 769 -24.13 -41.59 -10.63
CA PRO A 769 -24.60 -40.43 -11.39
C PRO A 769 -26.00 -39.97 -10.97
N GLY A 770 -26.32 -38.71 -11.27
CA GLY A 770 -27.63 -38.14 -10.93
C GLY A 770 -28.79 -38.87 -11.64
N GLY A 771 -29.77 -39.34 -10.86
CA GLY A 771 -30.90 -40.13 -11.34
C GLY A 771 -30.62 -41.61 -11.55
N GLU A 772 -29.41 -42.09 -11.24
CA GLU A 772 -29.03 -43.49 -11.33
C GLU A 772 -28.98 -44.17 -9.95
N GLU A 773 -28.85 -45.49 -9.94
CA GLU A 773 -28.74 -46.32 -8.75
C GLU A 773 -27.49 -47.22 -8.84
N ALA A 774 -26.89 -47.51 -7.68
CA ALA A 774 -25.88 -48.54 -7.53
C ALA A 774 -26.39 -49.63 -6.59
N THR A 775 -26.14 -50.88 -6.95
CA THR A 775 -26.49 -52.05 -6.15
C THR A 775 -25.22 -52.64 -5.55
N LEU A 776 -25.19 -52.75 -4.23
CA LEU A 776 -24.12 -53.39 -3.45
C LEU A 776 -24.71 -54.68 -2.85
N GLU A 777 -24.04 -55.81 -3.01
CA GLU A 777 -24.64 -57.10 -2.66
C GLU A 777 -23.63 -58.00 -1.95
N TYR A 778 -24.11 -58.80 -1.00
CA TYR A 778 -23.37 -59.92 -0.40
C TYR A 778 -24.35 -60.97 0.13
N THR A 779 -23.83 -62.11 0.56
CA THR A 779 -24.60 -63.20 1.16
C THR A 779 -24.18 -63.47 2.60
N VAL A 780 -25.13 -63.74 3.49
CA VAL A 780 -24.87 -63.99 4.92
C VAL A 780 -25.94 -64.90 5.51
N THR A 781 -25.62 -65.57 6.61
CA THR A 781 -26.53 -66.50 7.31
C THR A 781 -27.80 -65.82 7.86
N ASP A 782 -28.88 -66.59 7.97
CA ASP A 782 -30.21 -66.12 8.42
C ASP A 782 -30.21 -65.26 9.70
N ASP A 783 -29.38 -65.58 10.69
CA ASP A 783 -29.37 -64.94 12.01
C ASP A 783 -28.49 -63.67 12.13
N ALA A 784 -28.03 -63.08 11.03
CA ALA A 784 -27.17 -61.89 11.05
C ALA A 784 -27.91 -60.59 11.43
N GLU A 785 -27.27 -59.78 12.26
CA GLU A 785 -27.64 -58.39 12.57
C GLU A 785 -26.84 -57.42 11.70
N PHE A 786 -27.44 -56.25 11.41
CA PHE A 786 -26.91 -55.30 10.44
C PHE A 786 -27.04 -53.85 10.92
N ASP A 787 -26.03 -53.04 10.66
CA ASP A 787 -26.05 -51.57 10.84
C ASP A 787 -25.32 -50.90 9.69
N VAL A 788 -25.88 -49.84 9.10
CA VAL A 788 -25.26 -49.16 7.96
C VAL A 788 -24.83 -47.75 8.33
N ASN A 789 -23.57 -47.44 8.04
CA ASN A 789 -23.04 -46.09 8.11
C ASN A 789 -22.71 -45.59 6.70
N VAL A 790 -23.05 -44.34 6.42
CA VAL A 790 -22.81 -43.72 5.12
C VAL A 790 -22.11 -42.38 5.33
N ASP A 791 -20.87 -42.31 4.86
CA ASP A 791 -20.03 -41.12 4.89
C ASP A 791 -19.89 -40.51 3.48
N GLY A 792 -19.19 -39.39 3.35
CA GLY A 792 -18.95 -38.72 2.05
C GLY A 792 -20.11 -37.85 1.52
N VAL A 793 -21.31 -37.98 2.10
CA VAL A 793 -22.49 -37.14 1.80
C VAL A 793 -22.96 -36.42 3.06
N GLU A 794 -23.29 -35.13 2.94
CA GLU A 794 -23.84 -34.33 4.05
C GLU A 794 -25.14 -34.98 4.58
N ALA A 795 -25.30 -35.14 5.90
CA ALA A 795 -26.44 -35.85 6.49
C ALA A 795 -27.82 -35.31 6.06
N GLU A 796 -27.96 -34.00 5.84
CA GLU A 796 -29.19 -33.38 5.32
C GLU A 796 -29.49 -33.73 3.84
N LYS A 797 -28.53 -34.35 3.15
CA LYS A 797 -28.62 -34.83 1.76
C LYS A 797 -28.71 -36.36 1.65
N LEU A 798 -28.72 -37.06 2.77
CA LEU A 798 -28.77 -38.52 2.85
C LEU A 798 -30.11 -38.96 3.47
N THR A 799 -30.66 -40.07 2.99
CA THR A 799 -31.80 -40.75 3.59
C THR A 799 -31.48 -42.22 3.75
N VAL A 800 -31.33 -42.71 4.97
CA VAL A 800 -31.03 -44.12 5.24
C VAL A 800 -32.31 -44.82 5.70
N ASN A 801 -32.75 -45.82 4.94
CA ASN A 801 -33.87 -46.71 5.25
C ASN A 801 -33.36 -48.15 5.21
N ALA A 802 -32.47 -48.52 6.12
CA ALA A 802 -31.73 -49.79 6.09
C ALA A 802 -31.77 -50.51 7.42
#